data_AF-A0A819I230-F1
#
_entry.id   AF-A0A819I230-F1
#
_cell.length_a   1.000
_cell.length_b   1.000
_cell.length_c   1.000
_cell.angle_alpha   90.00
_cell.angle_beta   90.00
_cell.angle_gamma   90.00
#
_symmetry.space_group_name_H-M   'P 1'
#
loop_
_entity.id
_entity.type
_entity.pdbx_description
1 polymer ?
#
loop_
_entity_poly.entity_id
_entity_poly.type
_entity_poly.pdbx_seq_one_letter_code
_entity_poly.pdbx_strand_id
1 'polypeptide(L)'
;MAKPVDPNKEEKYATSILNRKELPNRLIIDNAINGDNSVVTLSQQKMNDLQLISGNAVMLQSKCRETICIVHADNTCPNDRIRMNRVIRNNLRVHSSDIISIQGLKDVQYGKRIHVLPIDDTVQGITGNLLKVYLKPYFAEADRPVREGDVFIVHAAMHAVEFKVIKTEPSPYCIVTSRTSIHCDGDPIKREEEEEISLNEIGYDDIGGVRKQLVQIKEMVELPLKHPQLFKTIGAKPPRSILLYGPPGTGKSLIARAVANEIGAFFFLINGLEIVSKSAGESESNLRKTFEEAEKKSPAIIFIDKLDAIAPKREKTHGEVERSIVSQLLTLIDGLKQRSNVIVMAATRQRNLIDPAVRHFGCFDREIDTGIPNAADRLEILRIHTKNMKLDGDVNLEQISNETHGYVGADLASLCSEAALQQIREKKHVIDLEEHTINAEVLNSLVITQENFRFALNQSNASALREIVVEVPTTTWEDVGCSDHGKRLLQQLVKYPFQHPEKFLEFGTTPSRAVFLYGPPGCGKTLLAKAIANECQANFISINVLELLSIRTGEPEADVRDVFDKARRAAPCILFLDELDLIARDGSVRYGGDAAHRVANQILIEMDGMSAKENVFIIGAAVGCDIIHPIFFKTGRFDHIIIIPLPDEQSRLTIFKVCLKNSPVAEDVDFDYLVNKTNKFTGSDIKNICLRTGQLAAREFIEKQEQTTTTTTLNQLFKISRCHFDKRSLVHPDEPFYFADICAGPGGFSFGFTLKGKSDFALQKFLASTPETFDPYYDVKDLDGDGDIFKSENIDALQNYVNKCTMHNGVHIVMADGRFSVEGQENIQEILSKQLYLCQFLTALSILRLGDHFVCKSFHVFTPFSVGFVYLMYRTFNQISIHKLVTSRLANSERYIICKGLREDIRDIVRSYMYEINVLQNKCNANSEDNDVQSIVPMHILKGNKNFYEYVRDSNNQLSEHQIRNLRKIRAFVKSLFDYRCVYSLDDPILLLSCGRSSVFPMELRNKDKQWIPLERTQFRNELPPYTLLLTERVQEQFNDFTNVDIESKPCIEVRGLWIFKFVQYPWTILLSKSHQSKFFHNQANRTSIQSAPSDWSHVPFLRLMLENSFYWYFNHRDDPVKKSNFIAFIQEKKT
;
A
#
# COMPACT_ATOMS: atom_id res chain seq x y z
N MET A 1 2.93 27.70 80.75
CA MET A 1 2.10 27.25 79.61
C MET A 1 2.97 26.42 78.67
N ALA A 2 2.43 25.34 78.14
CA ALA A 2 3.12 24.07 77.86
C ALA A 2 4.30 24.10 76.87
N LYS A 3 5.28 23.22 77.14
CA LYS A 3 6.47 22.92 76.32
C LYS A 3 6.10 22.16 75.03
N PRO A 4 6.93 22.24 73.98
CA PRO A 4 6.69 21.53 72.72
C PRO A 4 6.87 20.02 72.92
N VAL A 5 5.96 19.25 72.33
CA VAL A 5 5.95 17.78 72.36
C VAL A 5 6.92 17.24 71.31
N ASP A 6 7.77 16.32 71.74
CA ASP A 6 8.78 15.62 70.93
C ASP A 6 8.09 14.60 69.98
N PRO A 7 8.29 14.67 68.64
CA PRO A 7 7.59 13.81 67.68
C PRO A 7 7.93 12.32 67.79
N ASN A 8 9.01 11.97 68.51
CA ASN A 8 9.54 10.60 68.58
C ASN A 8 8.88 9.69 69.63
N LYS A 9 7.78 10.11 70.27
CA LYS A 9 7.15 9.34 71.36
C LYS A 9 5.84 8.62 71.02
N GLU A 10 5.15 8.95 69.93
CA GLU A 10 3.86 8.33 69.61
C GLU A 10 3.96 6.99 68.86
N GLU A 11 5.12 6.64 68.28
CA GLU A 11 5.27 5.37 67.53
C GLU A 11 5.59 4.13 68.39
N LYS A 12 5.81 4.28 69.70
CA LYS A 12 6.29 3.17 70.55
C LYS A 12 5.21 2.26 71.14
N TYR A 13 3.92 2.61 71.06
CA TYR A 13 2.86 1.81 71.69
C TYR A 13 1.98 1.00 70.72
N ALA A 14 2.05 1.26 69.41
CA ALA A 14 1.28 0.52 68.40
C ALA A 14 2.00 -0.72 67.83
N THR A 15 3.30 -0.89 68.11
CA THR A 15 4.14 -1.94 67.51
C THR A 15 4.40 -3.15 68.42
N SER A 16 3.93 -3.13 69.67
CA SER A 16 4.17 -4.23 70.62
C SER A 16 3.40 -5.51 70.30
N ILE A 17 2.30 -5.44 69.53
CA ILE A 17 1.47 -6.60 69.13
C ILE A 17 1.91 -7.18 67.77
N LEU A 18 2.72 -6.45 66.99
CA LEU A 18 3.26 -6.88 65.70
C LEU A 18 4.70 -7.42 65.77
N ASN A 19 5.31 -7.49 66.96
CA ASN A 19 6.57 -8.20 67.16
C ASN A 19 6.35 -9.73 67.20
N ARG A 20 5.84 -10.31 66.11
CA ARG A 20 6.24 -11.68 65.77
C ARG A 20 7.72 -11.56 65.43
N LYS A 21 8.59 -12.29 66.15
CA LYS A 21 10.00 -12.44 65.78
C LYS A 21 10.05 -12.93 64.33
N GLU A 22 10.18 -12.04 63.36
CA GLU A 22 10.50 -12.42 62.00
C GLU A 22 11.89 -13.03 62.07
N LEU A 23 11.95 -14.34 61.90
CA LEU A 23 13.22 -15.04 61.88
C LEU A 23 14.05 -14.44 60.73
N PRO A 24 15.28 -13.99 60.98
CA PRO A 24 16.07 -13.26 59.99
C PRO A 24 16.33 -14.10 58.73
N ASN A 25 16.20 -15.42 58.82
CA ASN A 25 16.38 -16.36 57.73
C ASN A 25 15.16 -16.51 56.80
N ARG A 26 14.03 -15.85 57.05
CA ARG A 26 12.86 -15.90 56.14
C ARG A 26 12.88 -14.70 55.18
N LEU A 27 12.74 -14.99 53.89
CA LEU A 27 12.82 -14.00 52.82
C LEU A 27 11.73 -14.21 51.78
N ILE A 28 11.25 -13.11 51.21
CA ILE A 28 10.26 -13.09 50.13
C ILE A 28 10.99 -13.25 48.79
N ILE A 29 10.50 -14.15 47.94
CA ILE A 29 11.09 -14.41 46.63
C ILE A 29 10.80 -13.24 45.67
N ASP A 30 11.83 -12.79 44.97
CA ASP A 30 11.75 -11.84 43.86
C ASP A 30 12.49 -12.40 42.64
N ASN A 31 12.22 -11.84 41.46
CA ASN A 31 12.80 -12.34 40.22
C ASN A 31 14.24 -11.87 40.05
N ALA A 32 15.11 -12.79 39.64
CA ALA A 32 16.51 -12.45 39.34
C ALA A 32 16.64 -11.60 38.07
N ILE A 33 17.60 -10.67 38.11
CA ILE A 33 18.01 -9.87 36.94
C ILE A 33 19.03 -10.66 36.09
N ASN A 34 19.78 -11.57 36.72
CA ASN A 34 20.77 -12.44 36.09
C ASN A 34 20.22 -13.85 35.89
N GLY A 35 20.61 -14.49 34.79
CA GLY A 35 20.09 -15.79 34.36
C GLY A 35 20.81 -17.04 34.91
N ASP A 36 21.76 -16.90 35.83
CA ASP A 36 22.54 -18.05 36.32
C ASP A 36 21.68 -18.97 37.22
N ASN A 37 21.68 -20.28 36.91
CA ASN A 37 20.87 -21.31 37.56
C ASN A 37 21.28 -21.64 38.99
N SER A 38 22.48 -21.25 39.41
CA SER A 38 23.05 -21.62 40.69
C SER A 38 23.22 -20.43 41.63
N VAL A 39 22.81 -19.23 41.21
CA VAL A 39 23.06 -17.98 41.95
C VAL A 39 21.77 -17.36 42.47
N VAL A 40 21.81 -16.97 43.75
CA VAL A 40 20.81 -16.11 44.37
C VAL A 40 21.46 -14.81 44.85
N THR A 41 20.68 -13.72 44.85
CA THR A 41 21.17 -12.40 45.27
C THR A 41 20.38 -11.84 46.44
N LEU A 42 21.12 -11.21 47.36
CA LEU A 42 20.62 -10.59 48.59
C LEU A 42 21.20 -9.19 48.72
N SER A 43 20.53 -8.34 49.49
CA SER A 43 21.11 -7.05 49.88
C SER A 43 22.38 -7.24 50.73
N GLN A 44 23.33 -6.32 50.61
CA GLN A 44 24.56 -6.37 51.41
C GLN A 44 24.27 -6.33 52.92
N GLN A 45 23.26 -5.56 53.33
CA GLN A 45 22.84 -5.50 54.73
C GLN A 45 22.30 -6.84 55.21
N LYS A 46 21.47 -7.51 54.39
CA LYS A 46 20.89 -8.81 54.76
C LYS A 46 21.94 -9.91 54.83
N MET A 47 22.94 -9.88 53.94
CA MET A 47 24.08 -10.79 54.01
C MET A 47 24.85 -10.63 55.31
N ASN A 48 25.10 -9.39 55.75
CA ASN A 48 25.77 -9.13 57.03
C ASN A 48 24.93 -9.66 58.22
N ASP A 49 23.61 -9.46 58.20
CA ASP A 49 22.69 -9.96 59.24
C ASP A 49 22.70 -11.49 59.34
N LEU A 50 22.81 -12.18 58.20
CA LEU A 50 22.87 -13.64 58.10
C LEU A 50 24.30 -14.20 58.25
N GLN A 51 25.31 -13.34 58.43
CA GLN A 51 26.73 -13.70 58.48
C GLN A 51 27.20 -14.47 57.24
N LEU A 52 26.69 -14.09 56.07
CA LEU A 52 27.02 -14.67 54.77
C LEU A 52 28.01 -13.77 54.02
N ILE A 53 28.93 -14.39 53.29
CA ILE A 53 29.87 -13.70 52.38
C ILE A 53 29.48 -14.06 50.95
N SER A 54 29.66 -13.11 50.03
CA SER A 54 29.44 -13.36 48.59
C SER A 54 30.31 -14.53 48.13
N GLY A 55 29.71 -15.50 47.44
CA GLY A 55 30.35 -16.75 47.03
C GLY A 55 30.15 -17.93 47.99
N ASN A 56 29.49 -17.73 49.15
CA ASN A 56 29.15 -18.86 50.03
C ASN A 56 28.01 -19.70 49.47
N ALA A 57 28.07 -21.01 49.72
CA ALA A 57 26.98 -21.92 49.45
C ALA A 57 25.89 -21.78 50.53
N VAL A 58 24.64 -21.69 50.09
CA VAL A 58 23.46 -21.55 50.94
C VAL A 58 22.43 -22.62 50.59
N MET A 59 21.78 -23.16 51.62
CA MET A 59 20.61 -24.01 51.48
C MET A 59 19.36 -23.14 51.47
N LEU A 60 18.51 -23.32 50.46
CA LEU A 60 17.19 -22.73 50.38
C LEU A 60 16.17 -23.83 50.68
N GLN A 61 15.22 -23.53 51.56
CA GLN A 61 14.16 -24.47 51.95
C GLN A 61 12.80 -23.84 51.71
N SER A 62 11.94 -24.54 50.97
CA SER A 62 10.51 -24.29 50.88
C SER A 62 9.76 -25.18 51.86
N LYS A 63 8.42 -25.18 51.82
CA LYS A 63 7.61 -26.10 52.65
C LYS A 63 7.78 -27.56 52.27
N CYS A 64 8.22 -27.85 51.04
CA CYS A 64 8.19 -29.19 50.45
C CYS A 64 9.52 -29.67 49.89
N ARG A 65 10.43 -28.77 49.49
CA ARG A 65 11.72 -29.11 48.86
C ARG A 65 12.84 -28.19 49.35
N GLU A 66 14.07 -28.63 49.10
CA GLU A 66 15.29 -27.89 49.42
C GLU A 66 16.22 -27.90 48.21
N THR A 67 16.99 -26.84 48.00
CA THR A 67 18.02 -26.75 46.95
C THR A 67 19.23 -25.97 47.46
N ILE A 68 20.36 -26.12 46.79
CA ILE A 68 21.63 -25.48 47.15
C ILE A 68 22.01 -24.45 46.08
N CYS A 69 22.41 -23.25 46.51
CA CYS A 69 22.80 -22.16 45.62
C CYS A 69 24.03 -21.41 46.16
N ILE A 70 24.64 -20.57 45.33
CA ILE A 70 25.67 -19.60 45.72
C ILE A 70 24.98 -18.25 45.96
N VAL A 71 25.32 -17.58 47.05
CA VAL A 71 24.80 -16.25 47.37
C VAL A 71 25.74 -15.14 46.90
N HIS A 72 25.19 -14.09 46.28
CA HIS A 72 25.91 -12.88 45.91
C HIS A 72 25.23 -11.62 46.46
N ALA A 73 26.02 -10.56 46.65
CA ALA A 73 25.50 -9.25 47.06
C ALA A 73 24.91 -8.48 45.87
N ASP A 74 23.74 -7.88 46.05
CA ASP A 74 23.10 -6.95 45.13
C ASP A 74 22.47 -5.79 45.90
N ASN A 75 23.03 -4.59 45.71
CA ASN A 75 22.59 -3.37 46.41
C ASN A 75 21.19 -2.89 45.96
N THR A 76 20.68 -3.38 44.84
CA THR A 76 19.34 -3.05 44.35
C THR A 76 18.25 -3.99 44.88
N CYS A 77 18.64 -5.05 45.59
CA CYS A 77 17.72 -6.00 46.22
C CYS A 77 17.23 -5.47 47.58
N PRO A 78 15.92 -5.43 47.85
CA PRO A 78 15.40 -5.08 49.18
C PRO A 78 15.84 -6.06 50.28
N ASN A 79 15.99 -5.58 51.52
CA ASN A 79 16.48 -6.37 52.65
C ASN A 79 15.59 -7.55 53.06
N ASP A 80 14.29 -7.47 52.76
CA ASP A 80 13.28 -8.48 53.04
C ASP A 80 13.12 -9.52 51.91
N ARG A 81 13.90 -9.37 50.83
CA ARG A 81 13.77 -10.18 49.60
C ARG A 81 15.01 -10.98 49.26
N ILE A 82 14.79 -12.03 48.46
CA ILE A 82 15.81 -12.83 47.81
C ILE A 82 15.50 -12.96 46.33
N ARG A 83 16.46 -12.63 45.47
CA ARG A 83 16.32 -12.76 44.02
C ARG A 83 16.87 -14.08 43.55
N MET A 84 16.05 -14.85 42.83
CA MET A 84 16.44 -16.13 42.25
C MET A 84 15.79 -16.33 40.88
N ASN A 85 16.44 -17.10 40.03
CA ASN A 85 15.92 -17.37 38.69
C ASN A 85 14.83 -18.46 38.73
N ARG A 86 14.15 -18.66 37.60
CA ARG A 86 13.07 -19.64 37.48
C ARG A 86 13.50 -21.09 37.79
N VAL A 87 14.73 -21.48 37.43
CA VAL A 87 15.24 -22.83 37.67
C VAL A 87 15.23 -23.15 39.17
N ILE A 88 15.73 -22.21 39.99
CA ILE A 88 15.75 -22.35 41.45
C ILE A 88 14.32 -22.39 42.03
N ARG A 89 13.43 -21.53 41.52
CA ARG A 89 12.00 -21.51 41.92
C ARG A 89 11.31 -22.85 41.65
N ASN A 90 11.57 -23.45 40.49
CA ASN A 90 10.98 -24.72 40.09
C ASN A 90 11.53 -25.90 40.90
N ASN A 91 12.83 -25.92 41.20
CA ASN A 91 13.41 -26.92 42.11
C ASN A 91 12.80 -26.85 43.52
N LEU A 92 12.50 -25.63 44.01
CA LEU A 92 11.85 -25.40 45.29
C LEU A 92 10.32 -25.57 45.27
N ARG A 93 9.70 -25.63 44.08
CA ARG A 93 8.25 -25.60 43.86
C ARG A 93 7.57 -24.40 44.52
N VAL A 94 8.09 -23.21 44.21
CA VAL A 94 7.64 -21.92 44.75
C VAL A 94 7.42 -20.92 43.64
N HIS A 95 6.54 -19.96 43.85
CA HIS A 95 6.28 -18.86 42.93
C HIS A 95 6.95 -17.57 43.39
N SER A 96 6.91 -16.54 42.54
CA SER A 96 7.25 -15.17 42.94
C SER A 96 6.50 -14.78 44.22
N SER A 97 7.07 -13.97 45.10
CA SER A 97 6.41 -13.49 46.34
C SER A 97 6.13 -14.56 47.42
N ASP A 98 6.48 -15.83 47.20
CA ASP A 98 6.45 -16.85 48.26
C ASP A 98 7.57 -16.62 49.28
N ILE A 99 7.41 -17.20 50.47
CA ILE A 99 8.40 -17.09 51.56
C ILE A 99 9.22 -18.38 51.61
N ILE A 100 10.54 -18.25 51.59
CA ILE A 100 11.48 -19.35 51.81
C ILE A 100 12.39 -19.06 53.01
N SER A 101 13.03 -20.11 53.53
CA SER A 101 14.12 -19.96 54.50
C SER A 101 15.49 -20.19 53.86
N ILE A 102 16.45 -19.35 54.23
CA ILE A 102 17.85 -19.45 53.81
C ILE A 102 18.75 -19.85 54.98
N GLN A 103 19.68 -20.78 54.74
CA GLN A 103 20.66 -21.20 55.73
C GLN A 103 22.05 -21.28 55.11
N GLY A 104 23.05 -20.65 55.73
CA GLY A 104 24.45 -20.78 55.32
C GLY A 104 24.96 -22.20 55.57
N LEU A 105 25.59 -22.80 54.56
CA LEU A 105 26.25 -24.10 54.69
C LEU A 105 27.75 -23.90 54.96
N LYS A 106 28.26 -24.60 55.97
CA LYS A 106 29.70 -24.68 56.24
C LYS A 106 30.22 -26.01 55.72
N ASP A 107 31.36 -25.99 55.04
CA ASP A 107 32.08 -27.17 54.56
C ASP A 107 31.34 -28.03 53.50
N VAL A 108 30.84 -27.41 52.43
CA VAL A 108 30.30 -28.16 51.28
C VAL A 108 31.43 -28.89 50.56
N GLN A 109 31.30 -30.21 50.43
CA GLN A 109 32.33 -31.05 49.83
C GLN A 109 32.33 -30.94 48.30
N TYR A 110 33.53 -31.03 47.72
CA TYR A 110 33.69 -31.16 46.27
C TYR A 110 33.21 -32.53 45.79
N GLY A 111 32.47 -32.55 44.69
CA GLY A 111 31.97 -33.76 44.06
C GLY A 111 33.11 -34.61 43.53
N LYS A 112 33.11 -35.90 43.85
CA LYS A 112 33.92 -36.92 43.19
C LYS A 112 33.28 -37.34 41.86
N ARG A 113 31.97 -37.58 41.89
CA ARG A 113 31.18 -38.04 40.74
C ARG A 113 29.77 -37.48 40.79
N ILE A 114 29.22 -37.12 39.63
CA ILE A 114 27.79 -36.80 39.46
C ILE A 114 27.20 -37.60 38.31
N HIS A 115 25.95 -38.03 38.44
CA HIS A 115 25.16 -38.66 37.38
C HIS A 115 23.98 -37.77 37.05
N VAL A 116 23.93 -37.32 35.81
CA VAL A 116 22.90 -36.42 35.28
C VAL A 116 22.29 -37.06 34.04
N LEU A 117 20.97 -36.96 33.87
CA LEU A 117 20.28 -37.45 32.67
C LEU A 117 19.44 -36.33 32.07
N PRO A 118 19.36 -36.24 30.72
CA PRO A 118 18.52 -35.27 30.04
C PRO A 118 17.04 -35.64 30.14
N ILE A 119 16.17 -34.63 30.03
CA ILE A 119 14.72 -34.84 29.91
C ILE A 119 14.37 -35.13 28.45
N ASP A 120 13.55 -36.17 28.21
CA ASP A 120 13.28 -36.74 26.90
C ASP A 120 12.72 -35.75 25.87
N ASP A 121 11.77 -34.90 26.27
CA ASP A 121 11.17 -33.87 25.43
C ASP A 121 12.17 -32.78 24.98
N THR A 122 13.18 -32.48 25.79
CA THR A 122 14.19 -31.45 25.49
C THR A 122 15.33 -31.92 24.59
N VAL A 123 15.45 -33.23 24.35
CA VAL A 123 16.49 -33.82 23.48
C VAL A 123 15.95 -34.44 22.20
N GLN A 124 14.64 -34.32 21.94
CA GLN A 124 14.04 -34.82 20.70
C GLN A 124 14.72 -34.19 19.46
N GLY A 125 15.27 -35.04 18.58
CA GLY A 125 15.94 -34.61 17.34
C GLY A 125 17.42 -34.25 17.49
N ILE A 126 17.98 -34.26 18.70
CA ILE A 126 19.40 -33.99 18.96
C ILE A 126 20.15 -35.32 19.13
N THR A 127 21.22 -35.52 18.35
CA THR A 127 22.13 -36.67 18.49
C THR A 127 23.56 -36.23 18.79
N GLY A 128 24.40 -37.13 19.30
CA GLY A 128 25.81 -36.86 19.62
C GLY A 128 26.12 -36.76 21.13
N ASN A 129 27.32 -36.29 21.47
CA ASN A 129 27.82 -36.33 22.84
C ASN A 129 27.37 -35.10 23.65
N LEU A 130 26.20 -35.21 24.31
CA LEU A 130 25.62 -34.16 25.17
C LEU A 130 26.56 -33.71 26.30
N LEU A 131 27.37 -34.63 26.83
CA LEU A 131 28.32 -34.33 27.90
C LEU A 131 29.39 -33.33 27.44
N LYS A 132 29.90 -33.47 26.22
CA LYS A 132 30.93 -32.57 25.68
C LYS A 132 30.36 -31.21 25.28
N VAL A 133 29.15 -31.18 24.71
CA VAL A 133 28.54 -29.96 24.15
C VAL A 133 27.86 -29.10 25.23
N TYR A 134 27.12 -29.72 26.15
CA TYR A 134 26.32 -28.99 27.15
C TYR A 134 26.98 -29.00 28.54
N LEU A 135 27.24 -30.18 29.10
CA LEU A 135 27.61 -30.31 30.51
C LEU A 135 29.02 -29.78 30.81
N LYS A 136 30.03 -30.13 30.00
CA LYS A 136 31.42 -29.67 30.22
C LYS A 136 31.54 -28.15 30.22
N PRO A 137 31.04 -27.39 29.22
CA PRO A 137 31.08 -25.93 29.25
C PRO A 137 30.29 -25.32 30.40
N TYR A 138 29.14 -25.90 30.76
CA TYR A 138 28.29 -25.38 31.83
C TYR A 138 28.97 -25.43 33.21
N PHE A 139 29.72 -26.49 33.50
CA PHE A 139 30.46 -26.65 34.75
C PHE A 139 31.91 -26.14 34.69
N ALA A 140 32.38 -25.66 33.53
CA ALA A 140 33.72 -25.11 33.39
C ALA A 140 33.83 -23.80 34.20
N GLU A 141 34.83 -23.73 35.09
CA GLU A 141 35.23 -22.51 35.83
C GLU A 141 34.15 -21.85 36.72
N ALA A 142 33.04 -22.55 36.99
CA ALA A 142 31.88 -21.95 37.68
C ALA A 142 31.58 -22.51 39.08
N ASP A 143 32.34 -23.52 39.54
CA ASP A 143 32.22 -24.17 40.87
C ASP A 143 30.76 -24.32 41.36
N ARG A 144 29.88 -24.85 40.50
CA ARG A 144 28.43 -24.84 40.70
C ARG A 144 28.00 -25.89 41.72
N PRO A 145 27.20 -25.54 42.74
CA PRO A 145 26.61 -26.51 43.64
C PRO A 145 25.43 -27.23 42.96
N VAL A 146 25.30 -28.52 43.20
CA VAL A 146 24.22 -29.37 42.68
C VAL A 146 23.68 -30.28 43.79
N ARG A 147 22.39 -30.62 43.74
CA ARG A 147 21.71 -31.53 44.67
C ARG A 147 20.96 -32.61 43.93
N GLU A 148 20.86 -33.80 44.51
CA GLU A 148 20.07 -34.90 43.97
C GLU A 148 18.59 -34.51 43.84
N GLY A 149 18.02 -34.76 42.66
CA GLY A 149 16.65 -34.40 42.30
C GLY A 149 16.48 -33.02 41.68
N ASP A 150 17.50 -32.15 41.70
CA ASP A 150 17.42 -30.83 41.09
C ASP A 150 17.48 -30.92 39.57
N VAL A 151 16.74 -30.04 38.89
CA VAL A 151 16.76 -29.85 37.44
C VAL A 151 17.48 -28.54 37.12
N PHE A 152 18.29 -28.53 36.08
CA PHE A 152 18.94 -27.32 35.58
C PHE A 152 18.92 -27.27 34.05
N ILE A 153 18.95 -26.05 33.51
CA ILE A 153 18.82 -25.79 32.07
C ILE A 153 20.15 -25.34 31.51
N VAL A 154 20.64 -26.03 30.48
CA VAL A 154 21.86 -25.62 29.76
C VAL A 154 21.50 -25.15 28.36
N HIS A 155 21.92 -23.94 28.03
CA HIS A 155 21.74 -23.36 26.71
C HIS A 155 23.03 -23.54 25.91
N ALA A 156 22.98 -24.34 24.85
CA ALA A 156 24.08 -24.50 23.92
C ALA A 156 23.54 -24.86 22.53
N ALA A 157 24.32 -24.60 21.48
CA ALA A 157 24.00 -25.09 20.14
C ALA A 157 22.59 -24.66 19.64
N MET A 158 22.14 -23.46 19.99
CA MET A 158 20.80 -22.92 19.66
C MET A 158 19.61 -23.64 20.30
N HIS A 159 19.85 -24.52 21.27
CA HIS A 159 18.84 -25.28 22.00
C HIS A 159 19.04 -25.18 23.52
N ALA A 160 17.94 -25.29 24.26
CA ALA A 160 17.95 -25.41 25.71
C ALA A 160 17.66 -26.88 26.07
N VAL A 161 18.58 -27.52 26.79
CA VAL A 161 18.42 -28.91 27.25
C VAL A 161 18.33 -28.92 28.77
N GLU A 162 17.33 -29.63 29.28
CA GLU A 162 17.11 -29.80 30.71
C GLU A 162 17.80 -31.07 31.20
N PHE A 163 18.51 -30.98 32.32
CA PHE A 163 19.18 -32.10 32.96
C PHE A 163 18.71 -32.24 34.40
N LYS A 164 18.36 -33.47 34.81
CA LYS A 164 18.07 -33.82 36.21
C LYS A 164 19.27 -34.48 36.84
N VAL A 165 19.62 -34.05 38.05
CA VAL A 165 20.67 -34.67 38.85
C VAL A 165 20.11 -35.94 39.49
N ILE A 166 20.51 -37.10 38.98
CA ILE A 166 20.04 -38.39 39.49
C ILE A 166 20.77 -38.75 40.78
N LYS A 167 22.10 -38.55 40.79
CA LYS A 167 22.95 -38.94 41.91
C LYS A 167 24.21 -38.08 42.02
N THR A 168 24.67 -37.88 43.24
CA THR A 168 25.90 -37.15 43.58
C THR A 168 26.75 -37.94 44.56
N GLU A 169 28.07 -37.83 44.44
CA GLU A 169 29.04 -38.39 45.38
C GLU A 169 29.97 -37.28 45.85
N PRO A 170 29.86 -36.79 47.10
CA PRO A 170 28.96 -37.24 48.17
C PRO A 170 27.49 -36.80 47.98
N SER A 171 26.55 -37.64 48.48
CA SER A 171 25.11 -37.36 48.52
C SER A 171 24.75 -36.63 49.83
N PRO A 172 23.73 -35.75 49.85
CA PRO A 172 22.76 -35.45 48.79
C PRO A 172 23.10 -34.24 47.90
N TYR A 173 24.21 -33.55 48.16
CA TYR A 173 24.66 -32.39 47.37
C TYR A 173 26.19 -32.26 47.39
N CYS A 174 26.75 -31.67 46.33
CA CYS A 174 28.19 -31.39 46.24
C CYS A 174 28.47 -30.19 45.31
N ILE A 175 29.69 -29.65 45.38
CA ILE A 175 30.18 -28.63 44.42
C ILE A 175 30.89 -29.32 43.26
N VAL A 176 30.43 -29.04 42.03
CA VAL A 176 31.03 -29.57 40.81
C VAL A 176 32.23 -28.72 40.43
N THR A 177 33.41 -29.34 40.38
CA THR A 177 34.67 -28.70 39.99
C THR A 177 35.23 -29.35 38.72
N SER A 178 36.30 -28.80 38.16
CA SER A 178 37.04 -29.40 37.04
C SER A 178 37.60 -30.80 37.30
N ARG A 179 37.66 -31.24 38.57
CA ARG A 179 38.10 -32.60 38.98
C ARG A 179 36.95 -33.60 39.15
N THR A 180 35.70 -33.14 39.12
CA THR A 180 34.52 -33.99 39.33
C THR A 180 34.21 -34.79 38.06
N SER A 181 34.00 -36.11 38.18
CA SER A 181 33.61 -36.94 37.03
C SER A 181 32.11 -36.81 36.76
N ILE A 182 31.75 -36.35 35.57
CA ILE A 182 30.35 -36.18 35.14
C ILE A 182 29.96 -37.38 34.29
N HIS A 183 28.91 -38.10 34.66
CA HIS A 183 28.32 -39.18 33.87
C HIS A 183 26.97 -38.76 33.30
N CYS A 184 26.76 -39.06 32.02
CA CYS A 184 25.52 -38.79 31.29
C CYS A 184 25.06 -40.04 30.50
N ASP A 185 25.43 -41.23 30.98
CA ASP A 185 25.10 -42.50 30.32
C ASP A 185 23.73 -42.99 30.82
N GLY A 186 22.77 -43.16 29.91
CA GLY A 186 21.42 -43.64 30.18
C GLY A 186 20.38 -43.10 29.20
N ASP A 187 19.19 -43.69 29.21
CA ASP A 187 18.06 -43.18 28.42
C ASP A 187 17.52 -41.87 29.03
N PRO A 188 17.06 -40.92 28.20
CA PRO A 188 16.41 -39.70 28.67
C PRO A 188 15.22 -40.01 29.60
N ILE A 189 15.07 -39.21 30.64
CA ILE A 189 13.99 -39.37 31.61
C ILE A 189 12.72 -38.67 31.13
N LYS A 190 11.57 -39.32 31.34
CA LYS A 190 10.27 -38.67 31.17
C LYS A 190 10.02 -37.69 32.31
N ARG A 191 9.38 -36.57 32.01
CA ARG A 191 8.90 -35.65 33.05
C ARG A 191 7.87 -36.33 33.94
N GLU A 192 7.91 -36.01 35.23
CA GLU A 192 6.81 -36.32 36.14
C GLU A 192 5.63 -35.38 35.79
N GLU A 193 4.36 -35.81 35.96
CA GLU A 193 3.17 -35.02 35.56
C GLU A 193 3.13 -33.61 36.19
N GLU A 194 3.72 -33.43 37.38
CA GLU A 194 3.86 -32.13 38.06
C GLU A 194 5.02 -31.27 37.50
N GLU A 195 6.03 -31.88 36.86
CA GLU A 195 7.22 -31.24 36.28
C GLU A 195 7.01 -30.84 34.80
N GLU A 196 6.05 -31.44 34.09
CA GLU A 196 5.65 -31.07 32.72
C GLU A 196 5.12 -29.64 32.61
N ILE A 197 4.42 -29.16 33.65
CA ILE A 197 3.67 -27.90 33.62
C ILE A 197 4.61 -26.70 33.92
N SER A 198 5.63 -26.86 34.76
CA SER A 198 6.28 -25.74 35.45
C SER A 198 7.39 -24.99 34.67
N LEU A 199 8.05 -25.61 33.68
CA LEU A 199 9.27 -25.07 33.05
C LEU A 199 9.08 -24.51 31.62
N ASN A 200 8.20 -25.12 30.81
CA ASN A 200 7.90 -24.65 29.44
C ASN A 200 6.84 -23.53 29.39
N GLU A 201 6.19 -23.24 30.52
CA GLU A 201 5.22 -22.16 30.61
C GLU A 201 5.87 -20.78 30.44
N ILE A 202 5.17 -19.77 29.94
CA ILE A 202 5.74 -18.43 29.80
C ILE A 202 5.76 -17.75 31.18
N GLY A 203 6.87 -17.13 31.59
CA GLY A 203 6.99 -16.40 32.86
C GLY A 203 7.26 -14.90 32.67
N TYR A 204 7.46 -14.15 33.78
CA TYR A 204 7.81 -12.73 33.68
C TYR A 204 9.19 -12.49 33.07
N ASP A 205 10.10 -13.46 33.21
CA ASP A 205 11.47 -13.39 32.69
C ASP A 205 11.51 -13.49 31.15
N ASP A 206 10.40 -13.93 30.54
CA ASP A 206 10.22 -14.06 29.09
C ASP A 206 9.54 -12.83 28.47
N ILE A 207 9.33 -11.77 29.26
CA ILE A 207 8.67 -10.52 28.82
C ILE A 207 9.62 -9.34 28.93
N GLY A 208 9.93 -8.71 27.79
CA GLY A 208 10.76 -7.51 27.72
C GLY A 208 9.94 -6.24 27.46
N GLY A 209 10.45 -5.09 27.92
CA GLY A 209 9.97 -3.78 27.46
C GLY A 209 8.62 -3.29 28.03
N VAL A 210 8.07 -3.97 29.03
CA VAL A 210 6.77 -3.62 29.65
C VAL A 210 6.84 -3.55 31.18
N ARG A 211 7.99 -3.15 31.74
CA ARG A 211 8.21 -3.14 33.20
C ARG A 211 7.18 -2.30 33.96
N LYS A 212 6.84 -1.11 33.45
CA LYS A 212 5.86 -0.20 34.09
C LYS A 212 4.46 -0.83 34.12
N GLN A 213 4.06 -1.45 33.02
CA GLN A 213 2.78 -2.14 32.89
C GLN A 213 2.75 -3.37 33.79
N LEU A 214 3.83 -4.15 33.86
CA LEU A 214 3.92 -5.31 34.74
C LEU A 214 3.78 -4.95 36.22
N VAL A 215 4.34 -3.83 36.67
CA VAL A 215 4.14 -3.36 38.06
C VAL A 215 2.65 -3.12 38.35
N GLN A 216 1.94 -2.42 37.46
CA GLN A 216 0.50 -2.19 37.61
C GLN A 216 -0.29 -3.50 37.61
N ILE A 217 0.07 -4.45 36.74
CA ILE A 217 -0.59 -5.75 36.66
C ILE A 217 -0.34 -6.57 37.94
N LYS A 218 0.88 -6.57 38.49
CA LYS A 218 1.18 -7.21 39.77
C LYS A 218 0.31 -6.63 40.90
N GLU A 219 0.17 -5.32 40.97
CA GLU A 219 -0.67 -4.69 41.99
C GLU A 219 -2.16 -5.01 41.81
N MET A 220 -2.65 -5.03 40.57
CA MET A 220 -4.07 -5.23 40.28
C MET A 220 -4.50 -6.69 40.23
N VAL A 221 -3.59 -7.62 39.94
CA VAL A 221 -3.90 -9.05 39.73
C VAL A 221 -3.27 -9.94 40.79
N GLU A 222 -1.97 -9.80 41.05
CA GLU A 222 -1.23 -10.68 41.95
C GLU A 222 -1.65 -10.46 43.41
N LEU A 223 -1.75 -9.21 43.87
CA LEU A 223 -2.15 -8.91 45.25
C LEU A 223 -3.54 -9.46 45.61
N PRO A 224 -4.61 -9.26 44.80
CA PRO A 224 -5.92 -9.84 45.10
C PRO A 224 -5.95 -11.36 45.12
N LEU A 225 -5.23 -12.03 44.21
CA LEU A 225 -5.25 -13.48 44.09
C LEU A 225 -4.41 -14.17 45.18
N LYS A 226 -3.24 -13.62 45.54
CA LYS A 226 -2.38 -14.19 46.59
C LYS A 226 -2.82 -13.83 48.00
N HIS A 227 -3.37 -12.64 48.20
CA HIS A 227 -3.73 -12.13 49.52
C HIS A 227 -5.19 -11.59 49.60
N PRO A 228 -6.21 -12.42 49.29
CA PRO A 228 -7.60 -11.97 49.28
C PRO A 228 -8.09 -11.46 50.65
N GLN A 229 -7.46 -11.90 51.74
CA GLN A 229 -7.78 -11.46 53.10
C GLN A 229 -7.47 -9.97 53.33
N LEU A 230 -6.45 -9.41 52.69
CA LEU A 230 -6.09 -7.99 52.84
C LEU A 230 -7.22 -7.09 52.35
N PHE A 231 -7.76 -7.38 51.17
CA PHE A 231 -8.88 -6.65 50.58
C PHE A 231 -10.16 -6.81 51.41
N LYS A 232 -10.39 -8.00 51.98
CA LYS A 232 -11.53 -8.24 52.89
C LYS A 232 -11.44 -7.39 54.16
N THR A 233 -10.26 -7.24 54.74
CA THR A 233 -10.04 -6.47 55.98
C THR A 233 -10.10 -4.96 55.74
N ILE A 234 -9.50 -4.49 54.64
CA ILE A 234 -9.47 -3.06 54.29
C ILE A 234 -10.84 -2.57 53.78
N GLY A 235 -11.71 -3.50 53.34
CA GLY A 235 -13.01 -3.15 52.77
C GLY A 235 -12.92 -2.58 51.35
N ALA A 236 -11.73 -2.64 50.74
CA ALA A 236 -11.50 -2.24 49.36
C ALA A 236 -11.87 -3.39 48.41
N LYS A 237 -12.59 -3.07 47.34
CA LYS A 237 -12.91 -4.05 46.29
C LYS A 237 -11.71 -4.17 45.34
N PRO A 238 -11.18 -5.39 45.10
CA PRO A 238 -10.16 -5.57 44.08
C PRO A 238 -10.74 -5.29 42.68
N PRO A 239 -9.90 -4.90 41.71
CA PRO A 239 -10.34 -4.73 40.33
C PRO A 239 -10.79 -6.09 39.77
N ARG A 240 -11.91 -6.09 39.05
CA ARG A 240 -12.52 -7.31 38.51
C ARG A 240 -12.05 -7.61 37.11
N SER A 241 -11.78 -6.55 36.34
CA SER A 241 -11.29 -6.73 35.00
C SER A 241 -10.32 -5.65 34.54
N ILE A 242 -9.44 -6.03 33.62
CA ILE A 242 -8.34 -5.20 33.12
C ILE A 242 -8.34 -5.25 31.60
N LEU A 243 -8.32 -4.09 30.96
CA LEU A 243 -8.23 -3.93 29.52
C LEU A 243 -6.81 -3.56 29.11
N LEU A 244 -6.15 -4.45 28.38
CA LEU A 244 -4.88 -4.20 27.69
C LEU A 244 -5.16 -3.67 26.28
N TYR A 245 -4.63 -2.50 25.92
CA TYR A 245 -4.76 -1.96 24.57
C TYR A 245 -3.41 -1.55 23.97
N GLY A 246 -3.33 -1.49 22.65
CA GLY A 246 -2.16 -1.01 21.91
C GLY A 246 -1.94 -1.79 20.60
N PRO A 247 -0.88 -1.49 19.83
CA PRO A 247 -0.62 -2.13 18.55
C PRO A 247 -0.56 -3.67 18.63
N PRO A 248 -0.88 -4.39 17.53
CA PRO A 248 -0.68 -5.84 17.48
C PRO A 248 0.82 -6.16 17.62
N GLY A 249 1.14 -7.30 18.26
CA GLY A 249 2.53 -7.75 18.41
C GLY A 249 3.32 -7.13 19.57
N THR A 250 2.71 -6.29 20.42
CA THR A 250 3.35 -5.76 21.65
C THR A 250 3.26 -6.71 22.87
N GLY A 251 2.78 -7.94 22.68
CA GLY A 251 2.84 -8.98 23.71
C GLY A 251 1.65 -9.05 24.68
N LYS A 252 0.50 -8.43 24.38
CA LYS A 252 -0.71 -8.46 25.24
C LYS A 252 -1.12 -9.86 25.70
N SER A 253 -1.24 -10.80 24.77
CA SER A 253 -1.62 -12.19 25.07
C SER A 253 -0.51 -12.95 25.82
N LEU A 254 0.75 -12.55 25.61
CA LEU A 254 1.92 -13.11 26.29
C LEU A 254 1.98 -12.66 27.75
N ILE A 255 1.69 -11.39 28.02
CA ILE A 255 1.56 -10.82 29.38
C ILE A 255 0.50 -11.57 30.18
N ALA A 256 -0.71 -11.75 29.63
CA ALA A 256 -1.79 -12.42 30.37
C ALA A 256 -1.45 -13.88 30.75
N ARG A 257 -0.79 -14.62 29.84
CA ARG A 257 -0.32 -15.99 30.12
C ARG A 257 0.75 -16.00 31.21
N ALA A 258 1.74 -15.12 31.12
CA ALA A 258 2.81 -15.06 32.12
C ALA A 258 2.30 -14.75 33.52
N VAL A 259 1.33 -13.83 33.64
CA VAL A 259 0.72 -13.47 34.92
C VAL A 259 -0.01 -14.67 35.54
N ALA A 260 -0.74 -15.45 34.72
CA ALA A 260 -1.44 -16.64 35.22
C ALA A 260 -0.47 -17.70 35.73
N ASN A 261 0.58 -17.99 34.98
CA ASN A 261 1.59 -18.99 35.34
C ASN A 261 2.38 -18.57 36.59
N GLU A 262 2.73 -17.29 36.71
CA GLU A 262 3.48 -16.74 37.86
C GLU A 262 2.66 -16.71 39.17
N ILE A 263 1.33 -16.69 39.08
CA ILE A 263 0.43 -16.74 40.24
C ILE A 263 -0.03 -18.18 40.53
N GLY A 264 0.13 -19.11 39.57
CA GLY A 264 -0.44 -20.46 39.65
C GLY A 264 -1.96 -20.47 39.51
N ALA A 265 -2.53 -19.52 38.75
CA ALA A 265 -3.96 -19.42 38.51
C ALA A 265 -4.38 -20.16 37.24
N PHE A 266 -5.56 -20.78 37.23
CA PHE A 266 -6.09 -21.43 36.02
C PHE A 266 -6.35 -20.41 34.91
N PHE A 267 -5.81 -20.65 33.71
CA PHE A 267 -5.92 -19.73 32.57
C PHE A 267 -6.99 -20.20 31.57
N PHE A 268 -8.04 -19.40 31.37
CA PHE A 268 -9.08 -19.62 30.36
C PHE A 268 -8.93 -18.62 29.22
N LEU A 269 -8.66 -19.12 28.01
CA LEU A 269 -8.53 -18.29 26.81
C LEU A 269 -9.86 -18.24 26.03
N ILE A 270 -10.34 -17.03 25.75
CA ILE A 270 -11.48 -16.76 24.88
C ILE A 270 -10.97 -15.94 23.69
N ASN A 271 -11.07 -16.47 22.48
CA ASN A 271 -10.72 -15.74 21.26
C ASN A 271 -11.98 -15.07 20.69
N GLY A 272 -11.98 -13.74 20.59
CA GLY A 272 -13.17 -12.98 20.20
C GLY A 272 -13.75 -13.35 18.84
N LEU A 273 -12.90 -13.74 17.88
CA LEU A 273 -13.36 -14.17 16.55
C LEU A 273 -14.07 -15.52 16.58
N GLU A 274 -13.65 -16.43 17.45
CA GLU A 274 -14.28 -17.76 17.59
C GLU A 274 -15.68 -17.64 18.17
N ILE A 275 -15.89 -16.71 19.11
CA ILE A 275 -17.21 -16.46 19.69
C ILE A 275 -18.20 -15.90 18.66
N VAL A 276 -17.78 -14.96 17.80
CA VAL A 276 -18.68 -14.33 16.81
C VAL A 276 -19.01 -15.27 15.65
N SER A 277 -18.11 -16.21 15.31
CA SER A 277 -18.31 -17.16 14.21
C SER A 277 -19.40 -18.23 14.45
N LYS A 278 -19.87 -18.38 15.69
CA LYS A 278 -20.86 -19.39 16.10
C LYS A 278 -22.28 -18.83 16.11
N SER A 279 -23.27 -19.72 16.13
CA SER A 279 -24.67 -19.32 16.25
C SER A 279 -24.91 -18.57 17.58
N ALA A 280 -25.76 -17.54 17.58
CA ALA A 280 -25.99 -16.63 18.71
C ALA A 280 -26.09 -17.33 20.08
N GLY A 281 -26.95 -18.35 20.16
CA GLY A 281 -27.18 -19.11 21.40
C GLY A 281 -25.99 -19.98 21.82
N GLU A 282 -25.20 -20.46 20.87
CA GLU A 282 -23.98 -21.22 21.17
C GLU A 282 -22.87 -20.32 21.70
N SER A 283 -22.73 -19.11 21.14
CA SER A 283 -21.78 -18.09 21.59
C SER A 283 -22.05 -17.66 23.02
N GLU A 284 -23.32 -17.36 23.36
CA GLU A 284 -23.73 -17.00 24.72
C GLU A 284 -23.55 -18.15 25.71
N SER A 285 -23.91 -19.38 25.30
CA SER A 285 -23.76 -20.59 26.11
C SER A 285 -22.29 -20.88 26.42
N ASN A 286 -21.40 -20.74 25.44
CA ASN A 286 -19.97 -20.94 25.63
C ASN A 286 -19.35 -19.90 26.56
N LEU A 287 -19.73 -18.62 26.44
CA LEU A 287 -19.31 -17.57 27.38
C LEU A 287 -19.75 -17.91 28.81
N ARG A 288 -21.01 -18.31 29.00
CA ARG A 288 -21.53 -18.68 30.33
C ARG A 288 -20.80 -19.87 30.93
N LYS A 289 -20.60 -20.95 30.16
CA LYS A 289 -19.86 -22.14 30.60
C LYS A 289 -18.44 -21.79 31.04
N THR A 290 -17.74 -20.95 30.27
CA THR A 290 -16.35 -20.55 30.58
C THR A 290 -16.27 -19.79 31.91
N PHE A 291 -17.19 -18.86 32.16
CA PHE A 291 -17.25 -18.13 33.44
C PHE A 291 -17.60 -19.05 34.62
N GLU A 292 -18.55 -19.98 34.44
CA GLU A 292 -18.90 -20.95 35.48
C GLU A 292 -17.76 -21.92 35.81
N GLU A 293 -17.01 -22.37 34.81
CA GLU A 293 -15.83 -23.22 35.01
C GLU A 293 -14.69 -22.47 35.68
N ALA A 294 -14.47 -21.20 35.33
CA ALA A 294 -13.49 -20.36 35.99
C ALA A 294 -13.81 -20.13 37.47
N GLU A 295 -15.08 -19.92 37.83
CA GLU A 295 -15.48 -19.84 39.25
C GLU A 295 -15.23 -21.16 40.00
N LYS A 296 -15.47 -22.31 39.36
CA LYS A 296 -15.22 -23.63 39.96
C LYS A 296 -13.73 -23.93 40.16
N LYS A 297 -12.87 -23.46 39.24
CA LYS A 297 -11.41 -23.65 39.28
C LYS A 297 -10.66 -22.46 39.89
N SER A 298 -11.33 -21.60 40.66
CA SER A 298 -10.72 -20.45 41.34
C SER A 298 -9.55 -20.86 42.25
N PRO A 299 -8.39 -20.16 42.24
CA PRO A 299 -8.13 -18.89 41.55
C PRO A 299 -7.91 -19.05 40.04
N ALA A 300 -8.53 -18.18 39.24
CA ALA A 300 -8.51 -18.27 37.77
C ALA A 300 -8.44 -16.90 37.08
N ILE A 301 -7.87 -16.87 35.88
CA ILE A 301 -7.84 -15.72 34.98
C ILE A 301 -8.58 -16.08 33.69
N ILE A 302 -9.58 -15.28 33.33
CA ILE A 302 -10.26 -15.37 32.03
C ILE A 302 -9.62 -14.32 31.12
N PHE A 303 -8.98 -14.72 30.04
CA PHE A 303 -8.37 -13.81 29.07
C PHE A 303 -9.17 -13.77 27.76
N ILE A 304 -9.72 -12.60 27.41
CA ILE A 304 -10.47 -12.35 26.18
C ILE A 304 -9.56 -11.64 25.18
N ASP A 305 -9.09 -12.37 24.16
CA ASP A 305 -8.30 -11.78 23.07
C ASP A 305 -9.22 -11.19 21.99
N LYS A 306 -8.80 -10.08 21.38
CA LYS A 306 -9.58 -9.31 20.38
C LYS A 306 -10.99 -8.96 20.87
N LEU A 307 -11.08 -8.29 22.01
CA LEU A 307 -12.36 -7.86 22.58
C LEU A 307 -13.17 -6.99 21.61
N ASP A 308 -12.51 -6.23 20.73
CA ASP A 308 -13.13 -5.44 19.67
C ASP A 308 -13.93 -6.26 18.65
N ALA A 309 -13.70 -7.58 18.55
CA ALA A 309 -14.54 -8.47 17.76
C ALA A 309 -15.86 -8.80 18.47
N ILE A 310 -15.83 -8.99 19.79
CA ILE A 310 -17.04 -9.32 20.57
C ILE A 310 -17.87 -8.06 20.85
N ALA A 311 -17.21 -6.95 21.19
CA ALA A 311 -17.85 -5.71 21.62
C ALA A 311 -17.40 -4.49 20.79
N PRO A 312 -17.66 -4.46 19.48
CA PRO A 312 -17.39 -3.28 18.65
C PRO A 312 -18.33 -2.11 19.01
N LYS A 313 -17.97 -0.90 18.60
CA LYS A 313 -18.87 0.27 18.69
C LYS A 313 -20.24 -0.01 18.04
N ARG A 314 -21.32 0.34 18.75
CA ARG A 314 -22.74 0.09 18.38
C ARG A 314 -23.13 0.59 16.99
N GLU A 315 -22.54 1.68 16.53
CA GLU A 315 -22.79 2.28 15.22
C GLU A 315 -22.31 1.39 14.06
N LYS A 316 -21.32 0.54 14.31
CA LYS A 316 -20.77 -0.41 13.33
C LYS A 316 -21.42 -1.80 13.42
N THR A 317 -22.25 -2.04 14.43
CA THR A 317 -22.91 -3.32 14.69
C THR A 317 -24.20 -3.40 13.88
N HIS A 318 -24.20 -4.17 12.79
CA HIS A 318 -25.38 -4.31 11.89
C HIS A 318 -26.37 -5.40 12.35
N GLY A 319 -26.03 -6.24 13.34
CA GLY A 319 -26.87 -7.37 13.79
C GLY A 319 -27.31 -7.31 15.26
N GLU A 320 -28.55 -7.74 15.54
CA GLU A 320 -29.09 -7.90 16.91
C GLU A 320 -28.34 -8.96 17.73
N VAL A 321 -27.86 -10.02 17.06
CA VAL A 321 -27.10 -11.11 17.66
C VAL A 321 -25.82 -10.62 18.35
N GLU A 322 -25.05 -9.76 17.66
CA GLU A 322 -23.81 -9.20 18.20
C GLU A 322 -24.07 -8.36 19.45
N ARG A 323 -25.17 -7.58 19.46
CA ARG A 323 -25.59 -6.80 20.64
C ARG A 323 -25.99 -7.67 21.82
N SER A 324 -26.60 -8.83 21.56
CA SER A 324 -26.97 -9.80 22.60
C SER A 324 -25.72 -10.38 23.27
N ILE A 325 -24.71 -10.76 22.49
CA ILE A 325 -23.43 -11.28 23.01
C ILE A 325 -22.73 -10.24 23.90
N VAL A 326 -22.70 -8.96 23.49
CA VAL A 326 -22.13 -7.86 24.32
C VAL A 326 -22.89 -7.73 25.64
N SER A 327 -24.21 -7.76 25.60
CA SER A 327 -25.06 -7.65 26.79
C SER A 327 -24.84 -8.83 27.74
N GLN A 328 -24.71 -10.04 27.20
CA GLN A 328 -24.40 -11.24 27.97
C GLN A 328 -23.01 -11.17 28.62
N LEU A 329 -21.99 -10.67 27.91
CA LEU A 329 -20.65 -10.48 28.46
C LEU A 329 -20.65 -9.49 29.64
N LEU A 330 -21.30 -8.34 29.49
CA LEU A 330 -21.46 -7.34 30.56
C LEU A 330 -22.12 -7.97 31.79
N THR A 331 -23.22 -8.71 31.57
CA THR A 331 -23.95 -9.39 32.65
C THR A 331 -23.09 -10.40 33.40
N LEU A 332 -22.22 -11.14 32.69
CA LEU A 332 -21.31 -12.10 33.30
C LEU A 332 -20.22 -11.42 34.14
N ILE A 333 -19.65 -10.31 33.65
CA ILE A 333 -18.61 -9.56 34.37
C ILE A 333 -19.20 -8.90 35.63
N ASP A 334 -20.36 -8.25 35.52
CA ASP A 334 -21.05 -7.65 36.67
C ASP A 334 -21.49 -8.71 37.69
N GLY A 335 -21.91 -9.87 37.18
CA GLY A 335 -22.36 -11.03 37.94
C GLY A 335 -21.28 -11.77 38.73
N LEU A 336 -19.98 -11.49 38.50
CA LEU A 336 -18.89 -12.08 39.27
C LEU A 336 -19.04 -11.73 40.75
N LYS A 337 -19.19 -12.77 41.58
CA LYS A 337 -19.37 -12.62 43.03
C LYS A 337 -18.10 -12.03 43.64
N GLN A 338 -18.24 -11.18 44.67
CA GLN A 338 -17.08 -10.62 45.40
C GLN A 338 -16.18 -11.69 46.08
N ARG A 339 -16.58 -12.97 46.07
CA ARG A 339 -15.86 -14.08 46.69
C ARG A 339 -15.22 -15.04 45.68
N SER A 340 -15.50 -14.93 44.39
CA SER A 340 -14.79 -15.71 43.37
C SER A 340 -13.44 -15.02 43.13
N ASN A 341 -12.32 -15.73 43.34
CA ASN A 341 -10.98 -15.22 43.04
C ASN A 341 -10.72 -15.33 41.54
N VAL A 342 -11.58 -14.69 40.74
CA VAL A 342 -11.56 -14.71 39.28
C VAL A 342 -11.37 -13.29 38.76
N ILE A 343 -10.38 -13.11 37.90
CA ILE A 343 -10.09 -11.82 37.25
C ILE A 343 -10.24 -11.98 35.74
N VAL A 344 -10.90 -11.01 35.10
CA VAL A 344 -11.08 -10.97 33.64
C VAL A 344 -10.06 -10.03 33.03
N MET A 345 -9.18 -10.53 32.17
CA MET A 345 -8.28 -9.70 31.38
C MET A 345 -8.76 -9.68 29.93
N ALA A 346 -8.68 -8.55 29.25
CA ALA A 346 -9.03 -8.46 27.84
C ALA A 346 -7.97 -7.71 27.05
N ALA A 347 -7.85 -8.03 25.76
CA ALA A 347 -6.92 -7.38 24.85
C ALA A 347 -7.64 -6.78 23.64
N THR A 348 -7.21 -5.58 23.23
CA THR A 348 -7.65 -4.96 21.98
C THR A 348 -6.51 -4.22 21.28
N ARG A 349 -6.67 -3.96 19.98
CA ARG A 349 -5.73 -3.15 19.20
C ARG A 349 -5.80 -1.66 19.56
N GLN A 350 -7.00 -1.15 19.79
CA GLN A 350 -7.21 0.27 20.05
C GLN A 350 -8.40 0.46 20.98
N ARG A 351 -8.25 1.35 21.96
CA ARG A 351 -9.31 1.68 22.94
C ARG A 351 -10.62 2.19 22.28
N ASN A 352 -10.50 2.82 21.11
CA ASN A 352 -11.61 3.48 20.42
C ASN A 352 -12.49 2.52 19.60
N LEU A 353 -12.09 1.25 19.45
CA LEU A 353 -12.84 0.26 18.69
C LEU A 353 -13.95 -0.41 19.52
N ILE A 354 -13.81 -0.40 20.84
CA ILE A 354 -14.72 -1.08 21.77
C ILE A 354 -15.92 -0.19 22.10
N ASP A 355 -17.09 -0.80 22.32
CA ASP A 355 -18.27 -0.14 22.89
C ASP A 355 -17.90 0.57 24.22
N PRO A 356 -18.14 1.89 24.36
CA PRO A 356 -17.94 2.61 25.61
C PRO A 356 -18.65 1.99 26.82
N ALA A 357 -19.75 1.26 26.62
CA ALA A 357 -20.44 0.55 27.70
C ALA A 357 -19.56 -0.52 28.36
N VAL A 358 -18.63 -1.13 27.64
CA VAL A 358 -17.73 -2.16 28.21
C VAL A 358 -16.64 -1.54 29.09
N ARG A 359 -16.39 -0.23 28.93
CA ARG A 359 -15.32 0.53 29.61
C ARG A 359 -15.79 1.29 30.85
N HIS A 360 -17.04 1.09 31.29
CA HIS A 360 -17.54 1.77 32.48
C HIS A 360 -17.04 1.12 33.77
N PHE A 361 -17.13 1.87 34.87
CA PHE A 361 -16.78 1.40 36.20
C PHE A 361 -17.58 0.14 36.58
N GLY A 362 -16.91 -0.94 36.99
CA GLY A 362 -17.54 -2.24 37.32
C GLY A 362 -17.34 -3.34 36.26
N CYS A 363 -17.16 -2.95 34.99
CA CYS A 363 -16.66 -3.81 33.93
C CYS A 363 -15.15 -3.60 33.78
N PHE A 364 -14.66 -3.10 32.64
CA PHE A 364 -13.23 -2.80 32.43
C PHE A 364 -12.89 -1.40 32.92
N ASP A 365 -12.75 -1.27 34.23
CA ASP A 365 -12.46 -0.01 34.92
C ASP A 365 -10.95 0.31 34.99
N ARG A 366 -10.09 -0.66 34.67
CA ARG A 366 -8.63 -0.50 34.57
C ARG A 366 -8.18 -0.70 33.14
N GLU A 367 -7.53 0.30 32.58
CA GLU A 367 -6.97 0.26 31.23
C GLU A 367 -5.45 0.42 31.28
N ILE A 368 -4.73 -0.45 30.57
CA ILE A 368 -3.26 -0.45 30.52
C ILE A 368 -2.82 -0.34 29.06
N ASP A 369 -2.02 0.68 28.76
CA ASP A 369 -1.44 0.89 27.44
C ASP A 369 -0.17 0.04 27.27
N THR A 370 -0.21 -0.84 26.27
CA THR A 370 0.91 -1.65 25.78
C THR A 370 1.37 -1.07 24.44
N GLY A 371 1.96 0.12 24.52
CA GLY A 371 2.47 0.90 23.40
C GLY A 371 3.70 0.28 22.72
N ILE A 372 4.26 1.03 21.76
CA ILE A 372 5.47 0.63 21.03
C ILE A 372 6.68 0.74 21.98
N PRO A 373 7.58 -0.27 22.04
CA PRO A 373 8.74 -0.24 22.92
C PRO A 373 9.76 0.82 22.49
N ASN A 374 10.36 1.51 23.47
CA ASN A 374 11.50 2.42 23.25
C ASN A 374 12.81 1.65 22.99
N ALA A 375 13.93 2.32 22.73
CA ALA A 375 15.21 1.64 22.44
C ALA A 375 15.68 0.70 23.57
N ALA A 376 15.56 1.13 24.84
CA ALA A 376 15.91 0.29 25.98
C ALA A 376 14.97 -0.92 26.13
N ASP A 377 13.67 -0.72 25.90
CA ASP A 377 12.67 -1.78 25.89
C ASP A 377 12.94 -2.80 24.77
N ARG A 378 13.31 -2.32 23.57
CA ARG A 378 13.70 -3.17 22.44
C ARG A 378 14.97 -3.96 22.71
N LEU A 379 15.95 -3.37 23.39
CA LEU A 379 17.15 -4.07 23.83
C LEU A 379 16.81 -5.23 24.78
N GLU A 380 15.88 -5.02 25.72
CA GLU A 380 15.40 -6.10 26.60
C GLU A 380 14.74 -7.22 25.81
N ILE A 381 13.87 -6.88 24.85
CA ILE A 381 13.21 -7.86 23.99
C ILE A 381 14.23 -8.63 23.13
N LEU A 382 15.21 -7.94 22.54
CA LEU A 382 16.29 -8.57 21.77
C LEU A 382 17.05 -9.57 22.64
N ARG A 383 17.45 -9.17 23.86
CA ARG A 383 18.15 -10.06 24.81
C ARG A 383 17.37 -11.34 25.12
N ILE A 384 16.05 -11.26 25.22
CA ILE A 384 15.18 -12.42 25.46
C ILE A 384 15.20 -13.34 24.24
N HIS A 385 14.99 -12.80 23.03
CA HIS A 385 14.96 -13.62 21.81
C HIS A 385 16.33 -14.16 21.41
N THR A 386 17.42 -13.50 21.79
CA THR A 386 18.78 -14.00 21.56
C THR A 386 19.32 -14.87 22.69
N LYS A 387 18.57 -15.09 23.78
CA LYS A 387 19.03 -15.90 24.93
C LYS A 387 19.46 -17.30 24.53
N ASN A 388 18.74 -17.91 23.61
CA ASN A 388 19.02 -19.26 23.11
C ASN A 388 19.98 -19.23 21.91
N MET A 389 20.31 -18.06 21.37
CA MET A 389 21.16 -17.92 20.19
C MET A 389 22.63 -17.84 20.57
N LYS A 390 23.49 -18.53 19.82
CA LYS A 390 24.94 -18.36 19.95
C LYS A 390 25.35 -17.15 19.11
N LEU A 391 25.50 -16.00 19.76
CA LEU A 391 25.94 -14.76 19.12
C LEU A 391 27.47 -14.72 19.02
N ASP A 392 27.96 -14.12 17.94
CA ASP A 392 29.38 -13.76 17.81
C ASP A 392 29.75 -12.61 18.76
N GLY A 393 31.02 -12.51 19.15
CA GLY A 393 31.51 -11.50 20.10
C GLY A 393 31.32 -10.06 19.62
N ASP A 394 31.25 -9.87 18.30
CA ASP A 394 31.11 -8.57 17.65
C ASP A 394 29.65 -8.12 17.51
N VAL A 395 28.67 -8.94 17.94
CA VAL A 395 27.24 -8.59 17.81
C VAL A 395 26.86 -7.49 18.81
N ASN A 396 26.43 -6.35 18.29
CA ASN A 396 26.00 -5.21 19.10
C ASN A 396 24.46 -5.08 19.07
N LEU A 397 23.80 -5.66 20.08
CA LEU A 397 22.35 -5.58 20.25
C LEU A 397 21.86 -4.17 20.58
N GLU A 398 22.68 -3.33 21.21
CA GLU A 398 22.32 -1.95 21.52
C GLU A 398 22.20 -1.13 20.24
N GLN A 399 23.14 -1.30 19.31
CA GLN A 399 23.05 -0.69 17.98
C GLN A 399 21.78 -1.14 17.24
N ILE A 400 21.49 -2.43 17.22
CA ILE A 400 20.27 -2.97 16.57
C ILE A 400 19.02 -2.40 17.23
N SER A 401 19.01 -2.25 18.56
CA SER A 401 17.87 -1.67 19.28
C SER A 401 17.62 -0.21 18.90
N ASN A 402 18.68 0.55 18.60
CA ASN A 402 18.58 1.93 18.13
C ASN A 402 18.03 1.96 16.70
N GLU A 403 18.55 1.13 15.79
CA GLU A 403 18.15 1.10 14.37
C GLU A 403 16.72 0.57 14.14
N THR A 404 16.17 -0.22 15.08
CA THR A 404 14.83 -0.84 14.98
C THR A 404 13.68 0.08 15.44
N HIS A 405 13.66 1.33 14.98
CA HIS A 405 12.59 2.27 15.32
C HIS A 405 11.20 1.75 14.93
N GLY A 406 10.24 1.83 15.86
CA GLY A 406 8.86 1.41 15.62
C GLY A 406 8.61 -0.10 15.62
N TYR A 407 9.65 -0.93 15.77
CA TYR A 407 9.50 -2.38 15.88
C TYR A 407 8.80 -2.74 17.19
N VAL A 408 7.85 -3.67 17.11
CA VAL A 408 7.21 -4.28 18.30
C VAL A 408 7.87 -5.61 18.66
N GLY A 409 7.49 -6.20 19.79
CA GLY A 409 8.08 -7.47 20.24
C GLY A 409 8.01 -8.60 19.20
N ALA A 410 6.88 -8.73 18.51
CA ALA A 410 6.74 -9.70 17.41
C ALA A 410 7.66 -9.41 16.21
N ASP A 411 7.94 -8.14 15.91
CA ASP A 411 8.85 -7.77 14.82
C ASP A 411 10.30 -8.11 15.19
N LEU A 412 10.71 -7.82 16.44
CA LEU A 412 12.03 -8.17 16.94
C LEU A 412 12.25 -9.68 17.03
N ALA A 413 11.21 -10.44 17.42
CA ALA A 413 11.24 -11.90 17.37
C ALA A 413 11.45 -12.41 15.94
N SER A 414 10.74 -11.83 14.97
CA SER A 414 10.90 -12.14 13.55
C SER A 414 12.28 -11.75 13.03
N LEU A 415 12.83 -10.60 13.45
CA LEU A 415 14.17 -10.14 13.09
C LEU A 415 15.24 -11.13 13.56
N CYS A 416 15.17 -11.56 14.82
CA CYS A 416 16.09 -12.57 15.36
C CYS A 416 15.95 -13.89 14.61
N SER A 417 14.71 -14.32 14.34
CA SER A 417 14.44 -15.56 13.60
C SER A 417 15.02 -15.52 12.18
N GLU A 418 14.88 -14.40 11.47
CA GLU A 418 15.45 -14.25 10.12
C GLU A 418 16.99 -14.20 10.15
N ALA A 419 17.59 -13.57 11.18
CA ALA A 419 19.04 -13.60 11.37
C ALA A 419 19.56 -15.04 11.59
N ALA A 420 18.86 -15.86 12.39
CA ALA A 420 19.18 -17.28 12.55
C ALA A 420 19.01 -18.06 11.24
N LEU A 421 17.89 -17.86 10.52
CA LEU A 421 17.63 -18.53 9.26
C LEU A 421 18.69 -18.18 8.21
N GLN A 422 19.15 -16.92 8.18
CA GLN A 422 20.22 -16.50 7.31
C GLN A 422 21.52 -17.26 7.61
N GLN A 423 21.87 -17.43 8.89
CA GLN A 423 23.04 -18.22 9.26
C GLN A 423 22.92 -19.71 8.86
N ILE A 424 21.72 -20.28 8.98
CA ILE A 424 21.44 -21.65 8.50
C ILE A 424 21.58 -21.73 6.98
N ARG A 425 21.10 -20.74 6.22
CA ARG A 425 21.23 -20.69 4.76
C ARG A 425 22.69 -20.64 4.32
N GLU A 426 23.52 -19.84 4.99
CA GLU A 426 24.96 -19.73 4.70
C GLU A 426 25.71 -21.05 4.97
N LYS A 427 25.27 -21.81 5.99
CA LYS A 427 25.87 -23.10 6.37
C LYS A 427 25.17 -24.31 5.77
N LYS A 428 24.20 -24.12 4.87
CA LYS A 428 23.40 -25.19 4.24
C LYS A 428 24.26 -26.24 3.52
N HIS A 429 25.42 -25.88 3.00
CA HIS A 429 26.33 -26.83 2.34
C HIS A 429 27.07 -27.77 3.30
N VAL A 430 27.08 -27.46 4.61
CA VAL A 430 27.73 -28.25 5.66
C VAL A 430 26.71 -29.11 6.42
N ILE A 431 25.43 -28.74 6.36
CA ILE A 431 24.33 -29.46 7.01
C ILE A 431 23.70 -30.40 5.99
N ASP A 432 23.78 -31.70 6.22
CA ASP A 432 23.02 -32.67 5.43
C ASP A 432 21.54 -32.57 5.81
N LEU A 433 20.71 -32.10 4.87
CA LEU A 433 19.28 -31.93 5.09
C LEU A 433 18.49 -33.22 4.89
N GLU A 434 19.13 -34.31 4.45
CA GLU A 434 18.50 -35.62 4.26
C GLU A 434 18.46 -36.45 5.56
N GLU A 435 19.28 -36.11 6.57
CA GLU A 435 19.24 -36.75 7.88
C GLU A 435 18.13 -36.15 8.79
N HIS A 436 17.35 -37.03 9.44
CA HIS A 436 16.30 -36.63 10.38
C HIS A 436 16.82 -36.16 11.76
N THR A 437 18.12 -36.27 12.01
CA THR A 437 18.75 -35.91 13.29
C THR A 437 20.03 -35.13 13.03
N ILE A 438 20.26 -34.04 13.77
CA ILE A 438 21.45 -33.20 13.61
C ILE A 438 22.37 -33.39 14.81
N ASN A 439 23.66 -33.60 14.53
CA ASN A 439 24.67 -33.74 15.57
C ASN A 439 24.85 -32.42 16.37
N ALA A 440 24.82 -32.52 17.69
CA ALA A 440 25.01 -31.40 18.62
C ALA A 440 26.33 -30.62 18.39
N GLU A 441 27.38 -31.26 17.89
CA GLU A 441 28.65 -30.58 17.57
C GLU A 441 28.52 -29.65 16.35
N VAL A 442 27.74 -30.05 15.34
CA VAL A 442 27.44 -29.22 14.16
C VAL A 442 26.58 -28.03 14.57
N LEU A 443 25.55 -28.26 15.38
CA LEU A 443 24.70 -27.20 15.93
C LEU A 443 25.51 -26.19 16.75
N ASN A 444 26.50 -26.65 17.52
CA ASN A 444 27.37 -25.76 18.31
C ASN A 444 28.32 -24.92 17.43
N SER A 445 28.56 -25.31 16.17
CA SER A 445 29.36 -24.52 15.22
C SER A 445 28.59 -23.34 14.60
N LEU A 446 27.26 -23.33 14.72
CA LEU A 446 26.42 -22.25 14.21
C LEU A 446 26.52 -21.03 15.15
N VAL A 447 27.17 -19.98 14.67
CA VAL A 447 27.32 -18.69 15.36
C VAL A 447 26.66 -17.61 14.53
N ILE A 448 25.77 -16.81 15.11
CA ILE A 448 25.08 -15.71 14.43
C ILE A 448 25.92 -14.44 14.51
N THR A 449 26.18 -13.83 13.36
CA THR A 449 27.04 -12.65 13.22
C THR A 449 26.23 -11.35 13.10
N GLN A 450 26.90 -10.20 13.24
CA GLN A 450 26.29 -8.88 13.03
C GLN A 450 25.76 -8.71 11.60
N GLU A 451 26.41 -9.34 10.60
CA GLU A 451 25.97 -9.30 9.21
C GLU A 451 24.64 -10.00 8.99
N ASN A 452 24.39 -11.11 9.69
CA ASN A 452 23.09 -11.80 9.62
C ASN A 452 21.96 -10.89 10.14
N PHE A 453 22.22 -10.10 11.21
CA PHE A 453 21.26 -9.10 11.69
C PHE A 453 21.06 -7.94 10.72
N ARG A 454 22.12 -7.45 10.08
CA ARG A 454 22.01 -6.41 9.03
C ARG A 454 21.21 -6.90 7.84
N PHE A 455 21.40 -8.15 7.43
CA PHE A 455 20.59 -8.79 6.39
C PHE A 455 19.12 -8.86 6.79
N ALA A 456 18.83 -9.30 8.02
CA ALA A 456 17.47 -9.40 8.53
C ALA A 456 16.77 -8.02 8.58
N LEU A 457 17.47 -6.96 8.99
CA LEU A 457 16.95 -5.58 9.03
C LEU A 457 16.50 -5.08 7.64
N ASN A 458 17.20 -5.48 6.58
CA ASN A 458 16.82 -5.12 5.20
C ASN A 458 15.56 -5.85 4.71
N GLN A 459 15.18 -6.97 5.34
CA GLN A 459 14.00 -7.75 4.97
C GLN A 459 12.79 -7.49 5.87
N SER A 460 13.01 -7.06 7.12
CA SER A 460 11.93 -6.83 8.08
C SER A 460 11.37 -5.41 7.98
N ASN A 461 10.04 -5.30 8.05
CA ASN A 461 9.32 -4.02 8.15
C ASN A 461 8.51 -3.98 9.45
N ALA A 462 8.63 -2.90 10.21
CA ALA A 462 7.90 -2.69 11.47
C ALA A 462 6.38 -2.80 11.27
N SER A 463 5.73 -3.69 12.01
CA SER A 463 4.29 -3.95 11.89
C SER A 463 3.44 -2.80 12.41
N ALA A 464 3.94 -2.03 13.40
CA ALA A 464 3.23 -0.88 13.96
C ALA A 464 3.14 0.33 13.00
N LEU A 465 3.99 0.38 11.97
CA LEU A 465 4.09 1.50 11.02
C LEU A 465 3.36 1.24 9.69
N ARG A 466 2.65 0.10 9.55
CA ARG A 466 2.07 -0.34 8.26
C ARG A 466 0.78 0.37 7.83
N GLU A 467 0.08 1.07 8.73
CA GLU A 467 -1.21 1.69 8.42
C GLU A 467 -1.12 3.14 7.90
N ILE A 468 -0.03 3.87 8.19
CA ILE A 468 0.40 5.13 7.54
C ILE A 468 1.92 5.03 7.50
N VAL A 469 2.53 5.12 6.31
CA VAL A 469 3.97 4.88 6.11
C VAL A 469 4.76 5.92 6.91
N VAL A 470 5.30 5.49 8.05
CA VAL A 470 6.29 6.26 8.79
C VAL A 470 7.63 5.96 8.15
N GLU A 471 8.17 6.95 7.44
CA GLU A 471 9.45 6.85 6.76
C GLU A 471 10.59 7.22 7.73
N VAL A 472 11.69 6.48 7.67
CA VAL A 472 12.97 6.98 8.18
C VAL A 472 13.69 7.62 6.99
N PRO A 473 13.76 8.95 6.93
CA PRO A 473 14.30 9.63 5.75
C PRO A 473 15.81 9.43 5.68
N THR A 474 16.29 9.04 4.50
CA THR A 474 17.73 8.91 4.20
C THR A 474 18.34 10.18 3.59
N THR A 475 17.49 11.16 3.25
CA THR A 475 17.90 12.41 2.60
C THR A 475 18.77 13.24 3.53
N THR A 476 19.93 13.69 3.06
CA THR A 476 20.85 14.56 3.80
C THR A 476 20.77 16.01 3.30
N TRP A 477 21.40 16.95 4.02
CA TRP A 477 21.48 18.35 3.56
C TRP A 477 22.27 18.55 2.27
N GLU A 478 23.16 17.61 1.94
CA GLU A 478 23.91 17.60 0.69
C GLU A 478 23.00 17.29 -0.49
N ASP A 479 21.94 16.50 -0.27
CA ASP A 479 20.98 16.12 -1.31
C ASP A 479 19.97 17.24 -1.63
N VAL A 480 20.01 18.35 -0.89
CA VAL A 480 19.07 19.47 -1.04
C VAL A 480 19.78 20.71 -1.57
N GLY A 481 19.62 21.00 -2.86
CA GLY A 481 20.13 22.24 -3.48
C GLY A 481 19.19 23.44 -3.28
N CYS A 482 19.06 23.93 -2.04
CA CYS A 482 18.24 25.11 -1.69
C CYS A 482 19.09 26.15 -0.95
N SER A 483 18.61 27.40 -0.91
CA SER A 483 19.21 28.53 -0.19
C SER A 483 19.60 28.18 1.25
N ASP A 484 20.85 28.49 1.61
CA ASP A 484 21.43 28.22 2.95
C ASP A 484 20.67 28.90 4.09
N HIS A 485 19.99 30.01 3.82
CA HIS A 485 19.20 30.72 4.82
C HIS A 485 18.05 29.85 5.34
N GLY A 486 17.30 29.21 4.45
CA GLY A 486 16.18 28.33 4.82
C GLY A 486 16.63 27.11 5.62
N LYS A 487 17.76 26.50 5.23
CA LYS A 487 18.36 25.35 5.95
C LYS A 487 18.72 25.71 7.38
N ARG A 488 19.44 26.83 7.59
CA ARG A 488 19.87 27.28 8.92
C ARG A 488 18.69 27.59 9.82
N LEU A 489 17.66 28.27 9.31
CA LEU A 489 16.49 28.63 10.10
C LEU A 489 15.73 27.38 10.55
N LEU A 490 15.59 26.40 9.66
CA LEU A 490 14.90 25.15 9.95
C LEU A 490 15.68 24.29 10.95
N GLN A 491 17.02 24.27 10.87
CA GLN A 491 17.87 23.67 11.90
C GLN A 491 17.69 24.35 13.27
N GLN A 492 17.66 25.68 13.34
CA GLN A 492 17.47 26.38 14.60
C GLN A 492 16.10 26.09 15.24
N LEU A 493 15.04 26.02 14.42
CA LEU A 493 13.67 25.85 14.90
C LEU A 493 13.32 24.39 15.24
N VAL A 494 13.97 23.41 14.61
CA VAL A 494 13.67 21.98 14.84
C VAL A 494 14.77 21.30 15.66
N LYS A 495 16.03 21.35 15.20
CA LYS A 495 17.14 20.60 15.80
C LYS A 495 17.42 21.05 17.23
N TYR A 496 17.44 22.35 17.49
CA TYR A 496 17.80 22.84 18.83
C TYR A 496 16.77 22.45 19.90
N PRO A 497 15.45 22.57 19.66
CA PRO A 497 14.47 22.03 20.59
C PRO A 497 14.55 20.51 20.80
N PHE A 498 14.88 19.74 19.75
CA PHE A 498 15.04 18.29 19.86
C PHE A 498 16.28 17.87 20.66
N GLN A 499 17.41 18.55 20.46
CA GLN A 499 18.70 18.17 21.06
C GLN A 499 18.95 18.81 22.43
N HIS A 500 18.36 19.97 22.71
CA HIS A 500 18.62 20.75 23.92
C HIS A 500 17.36 21.25 24.63
N PRO A 501 16.36 20.39 24.94
CA PRO A 501 15.14 20.80 25.61
C PRO A 501 15.38 21.47 26.98
N GLU A 502 16.44 21.07 27.69
CA GLU A 502 16.84 21.62 28.99
C GLU A 502 17.17 23.12 28.92
N LYS A 503 17.84 23.57 27.86
CA LYS A 503 18.21 24.98 27.70
C LYS A 503 16.97 25.86 27.54
N PHE A 504 15.97 25.40 26.80
CA PHE A 504 14.72 26.15 26.62
C PHE A 504 13.95 26.29 27.94
N LEU A 505 13.97 25.25 28.80
CA LEU A 505 13.41 25.31 30.15
C LEU A 505 14.16 26.29 31.06
N GLU A 506 15.49 26.32 30.99
CA GLU A 506 16.33 27.26 31.75
C GLU A 506 16.05 28.73 31.39
N PHE A 507 15.84 29.02 30.10
CA PHE A 507 15.49 30.37 29.63
C PHE A 507 13.99 30.70 29.79
N GLY A 508 13.17 29.79 30.32
CA GLY A 508 11.73 30.01 30.51
C GLY A 508 10.96 30.16 29.19
N THR A 509 11.53 29.69 28.08
CA THR A 509 10.95 29.82 26.73
C THR A 509 10.40 28.49 26.26
N THR A 510 9.19 28.48 25.73
CA THR A 510 8.65 27.29 25.04
C THR A 510 9.10 27.30 23.57
N PRO A 511 9.74 26.23 23.07
CA PRO A 511 10.12 26.17 21.67
C PRO A 511 8.88 26.12 20.76
N SER A 512 8.99 26.74 19.59
CA SER A 512 7.98 26.62 18.53
C SER A 512 7.83 25.16 18.11
N ARG A 513 6.60 24.72 17.82
CA ARG A 513 6.32 23.31 17.48
C ARG A 513 5.93 23.10 16.03
N ALA A 514 5.67 24.19 15.32
CA ALA A 514 5.24 24.10 13.96
C ALA A 514 5.87 25.20 13.10
N VAL A 515 6.23 24.82 11.87
CA VAL A 515 6.84 25.70 10.89
C VAL A 515 6.08 25.58 9.58
N PHE A 516 5.91 26.70 8.89
CA PHE A 516 5.25 26.76 7.61
C PHE A 516 6.25 27.07 6.49
N LEU A 517 6.31 26.20 5.48
CA LEU A 517 7.14 26.33 4.30
C LEU A 517 6.30 26.83 3.11
N TYR A 518 6.66 27.98 2.53
CA TYR A 518 5.95 28.49 1.35
C TYR A 518 6.88 28.80 0.18
N GLY A 519 6.34 28.81 -1.03
CA GLY A 519 7.06 29.18 -2.27
C GLY A 519 6.66 28.34 -3.49
N PRO A 520 7.28 28.52 -4.65
CA PRO A 520 6.87 27.86 -5.88
C PRO A 520 6.93 26.31 -5.79
N PRO A 521 6.09 25.60 -6.56
CA PRO A 521 6.12 24.15 -6.64
C PRO A 521 7.49 23.68 -7.17
N GLY A 522 7.92 22.48 -6.77
CA GLY A 522 9.17 21.89 -7.27
C GLY A 522 10.47 22.51 -6.73
N CYS A 523 10.40 23.37 -5.72
CA CYS A 523 11.59 23.99 -5.08
C CYS A 523 12.13 23.20 -3.86
N GLY A 524 11.70 21.95 -3.66
CA GLY A 524 12.30 21.06 -2.66
C GLY A 524 11.79 21.21 -1.22
N LYS A 525 10.56 21.69 -0.99
CA LYS A 525 9.95 21.79 0.37
C LYS A 525 9.91 20.44 1.09
N THR A 526 9.43 19.41 0.40
CA THR A 526 9.38 18.03 0.90
C THR A 526 10.78 17.49 1.18
N LEU A 527 11.76 17.82 0.33
CA LEU A 527 13.15 17.39 0.51
C LEU A 527 13.80 18.07 1.73
N LEU A 528 13.52 19.35 1.98
CA LEU A 528 13.95 20.06 3.19
C LEU A 528 13.38 19.42 4.45
N ALA A 529 12.10 19.07 4.44
CA ALA A 529 11.43 18.40 5.56
C ALA A 529 12.03 17.00 5.84
N LYS A 530 12.36 16.23 4.79
CA LYS A 530 13.06 14.94 4.93
C LYS A 530 14.49 15.11 5.45
N ALA A 531 15.22 16.12 5.00
CA ALA A 531 16.61 16.36 5.43
C ALA A 531 16.71 16.71 6.93
N ILE A 532 15.81 17.57 7.44
CA ILE A 532 15.80 17.87 8.88
C ILE A 532 15.41 16.66 9.73
N ALA A 533 14.48 15.84 9.25
CA ALA A 533 14.04 14.65 9.96
C ALA A 533 15.20 13.64 10.10
N ASN A 534 15.99 13.47 9.03
CA ASN A 534 17.18 12.63 9.06
C ASN A 534 18.25 13.19 10.02
N GLU A 535 18.50 14.50 9.99
CA GLU A 535 19.46 15.12 10.91
C GLU A 535 19.03 14.99 12.38
N CYS A 536 17.73 15.07 12.66
CA CYS A 536 17.18 14.89 14.00
C CYS A 536 17.04 13.40 14.41
N GLN A 537 17.34 12.46 13.52
CA GLN A 537 17.06 11.01 13.70
C GLN A 537 15.61 10.78 14.15
N ALA A 538 14.68 11.56 13.56
CA ALA A 538 13.27 11.54 13.88
C ALA A 538 12.49 10.79 12.80
N ASN A 539 11.43 10.10 13.22
CA ASN A 539 10.48 9.49 12.32
C ASN A 539 9.80 10.56 11.45
N PHE A 540 9.51 10.26 10.18
CA PHE A 540 8.90 11.20 9.25
C PHE A 540 7.55 10.68 8.76
N ILE A 541 6.51 11.47 8.96
CA ILE A 541 5.16 11.17 8.47
C ILE A 541 4.79 12.24 7.46
N SER A 542 4.66 11.86 6.19
CA SER A 542 4.23 12.76 5.12
C SER A 542 2.79 12.45 4.76
N ILE A 543 1.94 13.46 4.74
CA ILE A 543 0.54 13.33 4.33
C ILE A 543 0.22 14.43 3.34
N ASN A 544 -0.26 14.02 2.16
CA ASN A 544 -0.96 14.95 1.29
C ASN A 544 -2.35 15.18 1.88
N VAL A 545 -2.65 16.43 2.21
CA VAL A 545 -3.87 16.77 2.94
C VAL A 545 -5.14 16.51 2.12
N LEU A 546 -5.05 16.39 0.79
CA LEU A 546 -6.16 15.90 -0.05
C LEU A 546 -6.49 14.42 0.17
N GLU A 547 -5.51 13.58 0.51
CA GLU A 547 -5.74 12.15 0.72
C GLU A 547 -6.70 11.93 1.89
N LEU A 548 -6.63 12.79 2.92
CA LEU A 548 -7.52 12.78 4.09
C LEU A 548 -9.00 13.00 3.75
N LEU A 549 -9.32 13.50 2.54
CA LEU A 549 -10.69 13.63 2.06
C LEU A 549 -11.23 12.33 1.44
N SER A 550 -10.35 11.38 1.09
CA SER A 550 -10.66 10.24 0.23
C SER A 550 -10.64 8.87 0.93
N ILE A 551 -9.97 8.76 2.08
CA ILE A 551 -9.59 7.47 2.68
C ILE A 551 -10.78 6.70 3.28
N ARG A 552 -11.82 7.37 3.78
CA ARG A 552 -13.04 6.73 4.28
C ARG A 552 -14.28 7.55 3.95
N THR A 553 -15.24 6.95 3.24
CA THR A 553 -16.58 7.53 3.06
C THR A 553 -17.29 7.61 4.42
N GLY A 554 -17.21 8.76 5.09
CA GLY A 554 -18.02 9.04 6.30
C GLY A 554 -17.47 10.09 7.27
N GLU A 555 -16.21 9.98 7.69
CA GLU A 555 -15.66 10.76 8.83
C GLU A 555 -14.20 11.19 8.62
N PRO A 556 -13.93 12.22 7.81
CA PRO A 556 -12.55 12.67 7.56
C PRO A 556 -11.86 13.23 8.83
N GLU A 557 -12.61 13.62 9.86
CA GLU A 557 -12.07 14.08 11.15
C GLU A 557 -11.43 12.92 11.95
N ALA A 558 -11.97 11.71 11.85
CA ALA A 558 -11.40 10.54 12.53
C ALA A 558 -10.02 10.19 11.96
N ASP A 559 -9.86 10.31 10.65
CA ASP A 559 -8.58 10.03 9.98
C ASP A 559 -7.51 11.07 10.35
N VAL A 560 -7.89 12.35 10.49
CA VAL A 560 -6.98 13.39 11.03
C VAL A 560 -6.55 13.04 12.46
N ARG A 561 -7.47 12.63 13.34
CA ARG A 561 -7.13 12.22 14.72
C ARG A 561 -6.18 11.03 14.71
N ASP A 562 -6.45 10.03 13.88
CA ASP A 562 -5.62 8.84 13.75
C ASP A 562 -4.20 9.19 13.30
N VAL A 563 -4.04 10.15 12.38
CA VAL A 563 -2.74 10.67 11.93
C VAL A 563 -1.95 11.30 13.08
N PHE A 564 -2.57 12.20 13.84
CA PHE A 564 -1.90 12.88 14.94
C PHE A 564 -1.60 11.92 16.10
N ASP A 565 -2.52 11.01 16.40
CA ASP A 565 -2.28 9.91 17.35
C ASP A 565 -1.09 9.04 16.92
N LYS A 566 -0.93 8.76 15.61
CA LYS A 566 0.21 8.01 15.07
C LYS A 566 1.51 8.80 15.18
N ALA A 567 1.51 10.10 14.85
CA ALA A 567 2.68 10.96 15.05
C ALA A 567 3.11 10.99 16.52
N ARG A 568 2.15 11.07 17.46
CA ARG A 568 2.40 10.99 18.91
C ARG A 568 3.01 9.63 19.34
N ARG A 569 2.54 8.51 18.77
CA ARG A 569 3.13 7.18 19.03
C ARG A 569 4.50 6.98 18.38
N ALA A 570 4.77 7.67 17.28
CA ALA A 570 6.04 7.63 16.56
C ALA A 570 7.05 8.65 17.07
N ALA A 571 6.79 9.36 18.18
CA ALA A 571 7.71 10.33 18.74
C ALA A 571 9.08 9.67 19.08
N PRO A 572 10.23 10.30 18.77
CA PRO A 572 10.39 11.61 18.13
C PRO A 572 9.98 11.61 16.65
N CYS A 573 9.08 12.52 16.26
CA CYS A 573 8.46 12.51 14.93
C CYS A 573 8.32 13.91 14.32
N ILE A 574 8.51 14.01 13.01
CA ILE A 574 8.18 15.17 12.19
C ILE A 574 6.95 14.82 11.34
N LEU A 575 5.85 15.54 11.56
CA LEU A 575 4.61 15.44 10.78
C LEU A 575 4.60 16.50 9.68
N PHE A 576 4.75 16.08 8.43
CA PHE A 576 4.76 16.92 7.25
C PHE A 576 3.37 16.92 6.57
N LEU A 577 2.70 18.07 6.61
CA LEU A 577 1.40 18.33 5.98
C LEU A 577 1.64 19.04 4.64
N ASP A 578 1.57 18.30 3.54
CA ASP A 578 1.80 18.85 2.19
C ASP A 578 0.50 19.37 1.56
N GLU A 579 0.63 20.36 0.68
CA GLU A 579 -0.48 20.98 -0.06
C GLU A 579 -1.62 21.53 0.84
N LEU A 580 -1.26 22.13 2.00
CA LEU A 580 -2.23 22.70 2.94
C LEU A 580 -3.12 23.77 2.31
N ASP A 581 -2.64 24.46 1.27
CA ASP A 581 -3.40 25.47 0.54
C ASP A 581 -4.59 24.90 -0.24
N LEU A 582 -4.74 23.58 -0.36
CA LEU A 582 -5.91 22.97 -1.01
C LEU A 582 -7.13 22.90 -0.10
N ILE A 583 -6.94 22.86 1.23
CA ILE A 583 -8.04 22.80 2.21
C ILE A 583 -8.17 24.08 3.05
N ALA A 584 -7.08 24.83 3.23
CA ALA A 584 -7.02 25.92 4.21
C ALA A 584 -7.36 27.29 3.61
N ARG A 585 -8.05 27.35 2.46
CA ARG A 585 -8.26 28.60 1.72
C ARG A 585 -9.23 29.56 2.40
N ASP A 586 -8.91 30.85 2.37
CA ASP A 586 -9.83 31.92 2.81
C ASP A 586 -11.04 31.98 1.87
N GLY A 587 -12.25 31.68 2.38
CA GLY A 587 -13.50 31.71 1.62
C GLY A 587 -14.07 30.36 1.14
N SER A 588 -13.76 29.25 1.83
CA SER A 588 -14.28 27.89 1.56
C SER A 588 -15.81 27.72 1.60
N VAL A 589 -16.60 28.80 1.69
CA VAL A 589 -18.06 28.78 1.59
C VAL A 589 -18.55 28.61 0.14
N ARG A 590 -17.74 28.87 -0.89
CA ARG A 590 -18.26 28.92 -2.27
C ARG A 590 -17.94 27.76 -3.21
N TYR A 591 -16.88 26.98 -3.02
CA TYR A 591 -16.54 25.90 -3.98
C TYR A 591 -15.84 24.64 -3.41
N GLY A 592 -15.60 24.53 -2.10
CA GLY A 592 -15.05 23.33 -1.46
C GLY A 592 -16.02 22.79 -0.42
N GLY A 593 -16.50 21.56 -0.56
CA GLY A 593 -17.54 20.99 0.30
C GLY A 593 -17.19 20.99 1.79
N ASP A 594 -18.24 20.88 2.62
CA ASP A 594 -18.22 20.84 4.10
C ASP A 594 -17.14 19.91 4.70
N ALA A 595 -16.73 18.87 3.98
CA ALA A 595 -15.64 17.97 4.38
C ALA A 595 -14.28 18.68 4.55
N ALA A 596 -13.88 19.57 3.63
CA ALA A 596 -12.56 20.23 3.70
C ALA A 596 -12.46 21.19 4.89
N HIS A 597 -13.55 21.88 5.20
CA HIS A 597 -13.63 22.76 6.37
C HIS A 597 -13.57 21.97 7.68
N ARG A 598 -14.21 20.80 7.74
CA ARG A 598 -14.14 19.91 8.91
C ARG A 598 -12.73 19.34 9.13
N VAL A 599 -12.03 18.94 8.06
CA VAL A 599 -10.61 18.54 8.14
C VAL A 599 -9.73 19.67 8.64
N ALA A 600 -9.86 20.87 8.05
CA ALA A 600 -9.09 22.04 8.46
C ALA A 600 -9.26 22.35 9.95
N ASN A 601 -10.51 22.36 10.44
CA ASN A 601 -10.80 22.58 11.86
C ASN A 601 -10.25 21.47 12.75
N GLN A 602 -10.34 20.20 12.33
CA GLN A 602 -9.80 19.10 13.10
C GLN A 602 -8.26 19.17 13.21
N ILE A 603 -7.56 19.58 12.15
CA ILE A 603 -6.10 19.81 12.19
C ILE A 603 -5.77 20.89 13.23
N LEU A 604 -6.52 21.99 13.27
CA LEU A 604 -6.31 23.05 14.27
C LEU A 604 -6.53 22.56 15.71
N ILE A 605 -7.57 21.75 15.93
CA ILE A 605 -7.84 21.15 17.25
C ILE A 605 -6.68 20.25 17.68
N GLU A 606 -6.14 19.43 16.78
CA GLU A 606 -4.99 18.57 17.08
C GLU A 606 -3.71 19.36 17.34
N MET A 607 -3.45 20.44 16.57
CA MET A 607 -2.31 21.32 16.79
C MET A 607 -2.36 21.99 18.16
N ASP A 608 -3.53 22.52 18.55
CA ASP A 608 -3.73 23.17 19.86
C ASP A 608 -3.69 22.16 21.02
N GLY A 609 -4.11 20.92 20.76
CA GLY A 609 -4.14 19.83 21.74
C GLY A 609 -2.79 19.20 22.05
N MET A 610 -1.76 19.43 21.24
CA MET A 610 -0.43 18.87 21.49
C MET A 610 0.24 19.50 22.71
N SER A 611 0.92 18.70 23.53
CA SER A 611 1.66 19.15 24.70
C SER A 611 3.18 19.22 24.44
N ALA A 612 3.91 20.00 25.25
CA ALA A 612 5.37 20.18 25.07
C ALA A 612 6.17 18.88 25.26
N LYS A 613 5.56 17.86 25.89
CA LYS A 613 6.19 16.58 26.22
C LYS A 613 6.13 15.56 25.09
N GLU A 614 5.32 15.81 24.06
CA GLU A 614 5.00 14.79 23.05
C GLU A 614 6.06 14.64 21.94
N ASN A 615 7.14 15.44 21.91
CA ASN A 615 8.25 15.35 20.94
C ASN A 615 7.81 15.16 19.47
N VAL A 616 6.70 15.78 19.09
CA VAL A 616 6.21 15.84 17.70
C VAL A 616 6.36 17.27 17.19
N PHE A 617 6.94 17.41 16.01
CA PHE A 617 7.11 18.68 15.32
C PHE A 617 6.32 18.69 14.02
N ILE A 618 5.62 19.79 13.71
CA ILE A 618 4.73 19.86 12.54
C ILE A 618 5.35 20.78 11.48
N ILE A 619 5.41 20.33 10.23
CA ILE A 619 5.83 21.15 9.10
C ILE A 619 4.68 21.22 8.10
N GLY A 620 4.14 22.41 7.89
CA GLY A 620 3.15 22.66 6.84
C GLY A 620 3.81 23.15 5.57
N ALA A 621 3.35 22.72 4.40
CA ALA A 621 3.83 23.22 3.11
C ALA A 621 2.69 23.68 2.20
N ALA A 622 2.93 24.77 1.47
CA ALA A 622 2.01 25.27 0.45
C ALA A 622 2.73 26.02 -0.68
N VAL A 623 2.00 26.24 -1.77
CA VAL A 623 2.47 27.06 -2.90
C VAL A 623 2.52 28.55 -2.53
N GLY A 624 1.54 29.04 -1.76
CA GLY A 624 1.48 30.44 -1.31
C GLY A 624 0.81 30.61 0.04
N CYS A 625 1.31 31.55 0.85
CA CYS A 625 0.76 31.86 2.18
C CYS A 625 -0.51 32.72 2.12
N ASP A 626 -0.64 33.58 1.11
CA ASP A 626 -1.73 34.57 1.01
C ASP A 626 -3.12 33.94 0.81
N ILE A 627 -3.15 32.67 0.40
CA ILE A 627 -4.37 31.93 0.13
C ILE A 627 -4.89 31.27 1.41
N ILE A 628 -4.04 31.07 2.42
CA ILE A 628 -4.35 30.31 3.62
C ILE A 628 -5.00 31.21 4.67
N HIS A 629 -6.05 30.70 5.30
CA HIS A 629 -6.78 31.40 6.34
C HIS A 629 -5.82 31.79 7.49
N PRO A 630 -5.82 33.06 7.94
CA PRO A 630 -4.92 33.58 8.99
C PRO A 630 -4.94 32.83 10.33
N ILE A 631 -5.94 31.97 10.57
CA ILE A 631 -6.09 31.23 11.82
C ILE A 631 -4.98 30.17 11.99
N PHE A 632 -4.39 29.70 10.89
CA PHE A 632 -3.28 28.75 10.88
C PHE A 632 -1.97 29.38 11.38
N PHE A 633 -1.81 30.70 11.26
CA PHE A 633 -0.58 31.44 11.61
C PHE A 633 -0.61 32.08 13.01
N LYS A 634 -1.55 31.67 13.87
CA LYS A 634 -1.59 32.14 15.26
C LYS A 634 -0.49 31.49 16.10
N THR A 635 -0.06 32.17 17.15
CA THR A 635 0.93 31.68 18.13
C THR A 635 0.53 30.30 18.67
N GLY A 636 1.47 29.36 18.70
CA GLY A 636 1.22 27.96 19.08
C GLY A 636 0.84 27.04 17.92
N ARG A 637 0.59 27.59 16.72
CA ARG A 637 0.38 26.86 15.46
C ARG A 637 1.55 27.16 14.52
N PHE A 638 1.32 27.60 13.29
CA PHE A 638 2.40 27.98 12.37
C PHE A 638 2.90 29.40 12.65
N ASP A 639 3.60 29.58 13.77
CA ASP A 639 4.16 30.86 14.22
C ASP A 639 5.42 31.28 13.45
N HIS A 640 6.10 30.34 12.80
CA HIS A 640 7.26 30.62 11.94
C HIS A 640 6.99 30.28 10.49
N ILE A 641 7.19 31.28 9.62
CA ILE A 641 6.99 31.16 8.18
C ILE A 641 8.35 31.24 7.47
N ILE A 642 8.71 30.21 6.71
CA ILE A 642 9.96 30.13 5.94
C ILE A 642 9.66 30.24 4.45
N ILE A 643 10.28 31.24 3.82
CA ILE A 643 10.24 31.47 2.37
C ILE A 643 11.23 30.54 1.70
N ILE A 644 10.76 29.75 0.72
CA ILE A 644 11.61 28.97 -0.18
C ILE A 644 11.54 29.62 -1.56
N PRO A 645 12.52 30.46 -1.94
CA PRO A 645 12.54 31.12 -3.24
C PRO A 645 12.93 30.15 -4.37
N LEU A 646 12.82 30.62 -5.61
CA LEU A 646 13.44 29.93 -6.76
C LEU A 646 14.96 29.80 -6.55
N PRO A 647 15.58 28.69 -7.01
CA PRO A 647 17.00 28.47 -6.81
C PRO A 647 17.85 29.49 -7.57
N ASP A 648 18.79 30.11 -6.85
CA ASP A 648 19.82 30.97 -7.41
C ASP A 648 20.86 30.15 -8.21
N GLU A 649 21.82 30.83 -8.85
CA GLU A 649 22.84 30.16 -9.67
C GLU A 649 23.63 29.10 -8.89
N GLN A 650 24.01 29.40 -7.64
CA GLN A 650 24.72 28.48 -6.76
C GLN A 650 23.86 27.28 -6.35
N SER A 651 22.57 27.49 -6.06
CA SER A 651 21.62 26.43 -5.76
C SER A 651 21.42 25.54 -6.98
N ARG A 652 21.22 26.10 -8.18
CA ARG A 652 21.06 25.32 -9.42
C ARG A 652 22.29 24.47 -9.73
N LEU A 653 23.49 25.02 -9.55
CA LEU A 653 24.75 24.28 -9.68
C LEU A 653 24.79 23.07 -8.74
N THR A 654 24.39 23.27 -7.48
CA THR A 654 24.32 22.21 -6.48
C THR A 654 23.28 21.15 -6.88
N ILE A 655 22.09 21.55 -7.34
CA ILE A 655 21.04 20.65 -7.81
C ILE A 655 21.54 19.76 -8.96
N PHE A 656 22.24 20.33 -9.95
CA PHE A 656 22.82 19.56 -11.06
C PHE A 656 23.84 18.52 -10.57
N LYS A 657 24.74 18.92 -9.65
CA LYS A 657 25.74 18.01 -9.07
C LYS A 657 25.08 16.86 -8.31
N VAL A 658 24.06 17.14 -7.51
CA VAL A 658 23.32 16.11 -6.76
C VAL A 658 22.58 15.17 -7.71
N CYS A 659 21.86 15.70 -8.71
CA CYS A 659 21.08 14.89 -9.65
C CYS A 659 21.97 13.97 -10.51
N LEU A 660 23.21 14.38 -10.78
CA LEU A 660 24.15 13.64 -11.62
C LEU A 660 25.23 12.87 -10.84
N LYS A 661 25.22 12.91 -9.50
CA LYS A 661 26.24 12.28 -8.63
C LYS A 661 26.45 10.79 -8.93
N ASN A 662 25.37 10.08 -9.23
CA ASN A 662 25.39 8.63 -9.52
C ASN A 662 25.35 8.32 -11.03
N SER A 663 25.43 9.34 -11.88
CA SER A 663 25.34 9.19 -13.34
C SER A 663 26.75 9.27 -13.97
N PRO A 664 27.06 8.44 -14.97
CA PRO A 664 28.33 8.55 -15.69
C PRO A 664 28.30 9.78 -16.60
N VAL A 665 28.91 10.90 -16.19
CA VAL A 665 28.93 12.17 -16.94
C VAL A 665 30.28 12.38 -17.64
N ALA A 666 30.25 12.84 -18.88
CA ALA A 666 31.43 13.11 -19.71
C ALA A 666 32.11 14.42 -19.31
N GLU A 667 33.42 14.52 -19.60
CA GLU A 667 34.21 15.70 -19.25
C GLU A 667 33.83 16.95 -20.07
N ASP A 668 33.08 16.79 -21.16
CA ASP A 668 32.58 17.89 -22.00
C ASP A 668 31.33 18.58 -21.42
N VAL A 669 30.78 18.09 -20.30
CA VAL A 669 29.61 18.66 -19.63
C VAL A 669 30.05 19.76 -18.67
N ASP A 670 29.87 21.00 -19.10
CA ASP A 670 30.11 22.21 -18.30
C ASP A 670 28.88 22.59 -17.47
N PHE A 671 29.01 22.47 -16.14
CA PHE A 671 27.96 22.82 -15.18
C PHE A 671 27.64 24.32 -15.16
N ASP A 672 28.64 25.18 -15.36
CA ASP A 672 28.43 26.64 -15.36
C ASP A 672 27.64 27.06 -16.59
N TYR A 673 27.91 26.44 -17.74
CA TYR A 673 27.08 26.60 -18.93
C TYR A 673 25.62 26.18 -18.69
N LEU A 674 25.38 25.03 -18.06
CA LEU A 674 24.02 24.53 -17.76
C LEU A 674 23.26 25.47 -16.81
N VAL A 675 23.93 26.00 -15.79
CA VAL A 675 23.36 26.94 -14.81
C VAL A 675 22.96 28.27 -15.46
N ASN A 676 23.77 28.76 -16.40
CA ASN A 676 23.49 29.96 -17.18
C ASN A 676 22.27 29.79 -18.10
N LYS A 677 22.06 28.59 -18.63
CA LYS A 677 20.93 28.26 -19.50
C LYS A 677 19.62 27.93 -18.77
N THR A 678 19.67 27.67 -17.48
CA THR A 678 18.51 27.25 -16.67
C THR A 678 18.03 28.33 -15.71
N ASN A 679 18.13 29.60 -16.10
CA ASN A 679 17.64 30.71 -15.28
C ASN A 679 16.14 30.56 -15.01
N LYS A 680 15.74 30.72 -13.75
CA LYS A 680 14.36 30.55 -13.21
C LYS A 680 13.83 29.10 -13.14
N PHE A 681 14.62 28.10 -13.50
CA PHE A 681 14.17 26.71 -13.44
C PHE A 681 14.08 26.24 -11.98
N THR A 682 13.06 25.46 -11.66
CA THR A 682 12.92 24.85 -10.33
C THR A 682 13.83 23.63 -10.17
N GLY A 683 13.97 23.12 -8.95
CA GLY A 683 14.73 21.89 -8.70
C GLY A 683 14.12 20.68 -9.40
N SER A 684 12.79 20.61 -9.47
CA SER A 684 12.07 19.59 -10.25
C SER A 684 12.36 19.68 -11.75
N ASP A 685 12.44 20.89 -12.31
CA ASP A 685 12.75 21.09 -13.74
C ASP A 685 14.16 20.61 -14.08
N ILE A 686 15.14 20.97 -13.24
CA ILE A 686 16.54 20.53 -13.38
C ILE A 686 16.66 19.01 -13.26
N LYS A 687 15.97 18.41 -12.27
CA LYS A 687 15.92 16.96 -12.10
C LYS A 687 15.32 16.28 -13.33
N ASN A 688 14.25 16.82 -13.89
CA ASN A 688 13.62 16.31 -15.10
C ASN A 688 14.55 16.40 -16.31
N ILE A 689 15.33 17.48 -16.46
CA ILE A 689 16.36 17.60 -17.50
C ILE A 689 17.38 16.47 -17.34
N CYS A 690 17.93 16.28 -16.15
CA CYS A 690 18.94 15.25 -15.89
C CYS A 690 18.40 13.84 -16.20
N LEU A 691 17.17 13.54 -15.77
CA LEU A 691 16.51 12.26 -16.01
C LEU A 691 16.31 12.00 -17.51
N ARG A 692 15.78 12.98 -18.25
CA ARG A 692 15.57 12.87 -19.70
C ARG A 692 16.88 12.69 -20.45
N THR A 693 17.90 13.44 -20.06
CA THR A 693 19.24 13.36 -20.66
C THR A 693 19.83 11.96 -20.47
N GLY A 694 19.69 11.39 -19.27
CA GLY A 694 20.08 10.00 -18.99
C GLY A 694 19.30 8.97 -19.82
N GLN A 695 17.98 9.16 -19.98
CA GLN A 695 17.15 8.30 -20.84
C GLN A 695 17.56 8.37 -22.32
N LEU A 696 17.89 9.55 -22.83
CA LEU A 696 18.38 9.74 -24.20
C LEU A 696 19.73 9.04 -24.41
N ALA A 697 20.66 9.19 -23.46
CA ALA A 697 21.95 8.51 -23.50
C ALA A 697 21.79 6.98 -23.44
N ALA A 698 20.89 6.48 -22.59
CA ALA A 698 20.58 5.05 -22.48
C ALA A 698 19.94 4.49 -23.76
N ARG A 699 19.04 5.25 -24.39
CA ARG A 699 18.42 4.86 -25.66
C ARG A 699 19.45 4.77 -26.78
N GLU A 700 20.31 5.78 -26.89
CA GLU A 700 21.40 5.79 -27.87
C GLU A 700 22.36 4.62 -27.66
N PHE A 701 22.59 4.21 -26.41
CA PHE A 701 23.35 3.02 -26.08
C PHE A 701 22.69 1.73 -26.58
N ILE A 702 21.39 1.53 -26.31
CA ILE A 702 20.66 0.33 -26.74
C ILE A 702 20.66 0.24 -28.28
N GLU A 703 20.42 1.35 -28.97
CA GLU A 703 20.42 1.40 -30.44
C GLU A 703 21.80 1.08 -31.04
N LYS A 704 22.90 1.49 -30.38
CA LYS A 704 24.27 1.14 -30.79
C LYS A 704 24.65 -0.32 -30.47
N GLN A 705 24.14 -0.87 -29.36
CA GLN A 705 24.34 -2.29 -29.04
C GLN A 705 23.66 -3.21 -30.04
N GLU A 706 22.44 -2.89 -30.48
CA GLU A 706 21.72 -3.68 -31.50
C GLU A 706 22.44 -3.69 -32.86
N GLN A 707 23.28 -2.68 -33.13
CA GLN A 707 24.03 -2.54 -34.39
C GLN A 707 25.44 -3.17 -34.36
N THR A 708 25.99 -3.54 -33.19
CA THR A 708 27.40 -3.95 -33.07
C THR A 708 27.57 -5.27 -32.31
N THR A 709 28.10 -6.32 -32.95
CA THR A 709 28.20 -7.70 -32.41
C THR A 709 29.38 -7.95 -31.46
N THR A 710 30.15 -6.93 -31.09
CA THR A 710 31.37 -7.07 -30.27
C THR A 710 31.18 -6.43 -28.89
N THR A 711 31.00 -7.27 -27.88
CA THR A 711 30.53 -6.90 -26.53
C THR A 711 31.65 -6.36 -25.61
N THR A 712 32.92 -6.47 -25.99
CA THR A 712 34.04 -6.40 -25.01
C THR A 712 34.63 -5.00 -24.79
N THR A 713 34.34 -4.01 -25.65
CA THR A 713 34.89 -2.64 -25.56
C THR A 713 33.87 -1.57 -25.12
N LEU A 714 32.63 -1.94 -24.82
CA LEU A 714 31.52 -0.99 -24.65
C LEU A 714 31.44 -0.35 -23.26
N ASN A 715 32.02 -0.93 -22.21
CA ASN A 715 31.81 -0.44 -20.83
C ASN A 715 32.67 0.78 -20.44
N GLN A 716 33.69 1.15 -21.22
CA GLN A 716 34.61 2.25 -20.86
C GLN A 716 34.36 3.58 -21.60
N LEU A 717 33.43 3.63 -22.56
CA LEU A 717 33.32 4.76 -23.51
C LEU A 717 32.03 5.61 -23.43
N PHE A 718 31.01 5.23 -22.66
CA PHE A 718 29.70 5.87 -22.79
C PHE A 718 29.27 6.60 -21.52
N LYS A 719 29.42 7.91 -21.58
CA LYS A 719 29.06 8.89 -20.55
C LYS A 719 28.01 9.86 -21.12
N ILE A 720 27.18 10.46 -20.27
CA ILE A 720 26.26 11.54 -20.63
C ILE A 720 27.09 12.74 -21.07
N SER A 721 27.03 13.09 -22.35
CA SER A 721 27.78 14.19 -22.96
C SER A 721 26.93 15.43 -23.23
N ARG A 722 27.58 16.56 -23.52
CA ARG A 722 26.92 17.86 -23.74
C ARG A 722 25.83 17.83 -24.81
N CYS A 723 26.04 17.08 -25.90
CA CYS A 723 25.07 16.99 -27.00
C CYS A 723 23.71 16.41 -26.57
N HIS A 724 23.66 15.63 -25.47
CA HIS A 724 22.40 15.13 -24.93
C HIS A 724 21.59 16.22 -24.22
N PHE A 725 22.26 17.22 -23.63
CA PHE A 725 21.63 18.39 -23.02
C PHE A 725 21.16 19.41 -24.08
N ASP A 726 21.81 19.45 -25.25
CA ASP A 726 21.52 20.40 -26.34
C ASP A 726 20.46 19.90 -27.35
N LYS A 727 20.04 18.62 -27.31
CA LYS A 727 18.93 18.09 -28.16
C LYS A 727 17.63 18.83 -27.82
N ARG A 728 17.26 19.81 -28.66
CA ARG A 728 16.08 20.70 -28.47
C ARG A 728 14.81 19.92 -28.16
N SER A 729 14.20 20.22 -27.02
CA SER A 729 12.81 19.94 -26.72
C SER A 729 11.91 20.67 -27.73
N LEU A 730 10.83 20.02 -28.17
CA LEU A 730 9.79 20.62 -29.04
C LEU A 730 9.13 21.87 -28.41
N VAL A 731 9.23 22.02 -27.09
CA VAL A 731 8.66 23.14 -26.34
C VAL A 731 9.65 23.54 -25.24
N HIS A 732 9.92 24.84 -25.10
CA HIS A 732 10.65 25.36 -23.94
C HIS A 732 9.78 25.22 -22.67
N PRO A 733 10.31 24.95 -21.47
CA PRO A 733 9.51 24.77 -20.25
C PRO A 733 8.54 25.93 -19.93
N ASP A 734 8.92 27.14 -20.34
CA ASP A 734 8.12 28.37 -20.19
C ASP A 734 7.22 28.70 -21.39
N GLU A 735 7.28 27.92 -22.46
CA GLU A 735 6.49 28.13 -23.67
C GLU A 735 5.20 27.30 -23.62
N PRO A 736 4.01 27.92 -23.76
CA PRO A 736 2.76 27.18 -23.82
C PRO A 736 2.71 26.29 -25.07
N PHE A 737 2.41 25.00 -24.87
CA PHE A 737 2.23 24.07 -25.97
C PHE A 737 0.89 24.32 -26.69
N TYR A 738 1.00 24.91 -27.88
CA TYR A 738 -0.09 25.16 -28.81
C TYR A 738 -0.48 23.94 -29.65
N PHE A 739 -1.73 23.50 -29.53
CA PHE A 739 -2.34 22.39 -30.28
C PHE A 739 -3.61 22.86 -30.98
N ALA A 740 -3.85 22.39 -32.21
CA ALA A 740 -5.10 22.60 -32.92
C ALA A 740 -5.67 21.29 -33.46
N ASP A 741 -6.99 21.14 -33.39
CA ASP A 741 -7.74 20.01 -33.94
C ASP A 741 -8.75 20.50 -34.97
N ILE A 742 -8.77 19.86 -36.14
CA ILE A 742 -9.68 20.19 -37.25
C ILE A 742 -10.80 19.15 -37.27
N CYS A 743 -11.96 19.53 -36.74
CA CYS A 743 -13.15 18.69 -36.56
C CYS A 743 -14.31 19.08 -37.49
N ALA A 744 -15.28 18.18 -37.67
CA ALA A 744 -16.52 18.42 -38.41
C ALA A 744 -17.72 18.62 -37.44
N GLY A 745 -18.60 19.59 -37.73
CA GLY A 745 -19.77 19.92 -36.88
C GLY A 745 -21.08 19.19 -37.23
N PRO A 746 -22.13 19.30 -36.39
CA PRO A 746 -23.45 18.71 -36.63
C PRO A 746 -24.16 19.47 -37.76
N GLY A 747 -24.25 18.86 -38.95
CA GLY A 747 -24.83 19.49 -40.15
C GLY A 747 -24.08 19.18 -41.45
N GLY A 748 -22.98 18.44 -41.40
CA GLY A 748 -22.37 17.83 -42.57
C GLY A 748 -21.49 18.74 -43.44
N PHE A 749 -21.58 20.07 -43.32
CA PHE A 749 -20.80 20.98 -44.18
C PHE A 749 -20.23 22.24 -43.50
N SER A 750 -20.54 22.51 -42.22
CA SER A 750 -19.91 23.60 -41.46
C SER A 750 -18.75 23.07 -40.62
N PHE A 751 -17.52 23.53 -40.91
CA PHE A 751 -16.31 23.11 -40.20
C PHE A 751 -15.85 24.24 -39.28
N GLY A 752 -16.27 24.17 -38.00
CA GLY A 752 -15.85 25.12 -36.99
C GLY A 752 -14.58 24.69 -36.26
N PHE A 753 -13.70 25.65 -36.02
CA PHE A 753 -12.77 25.54 -34.91
C PHE A 753 -13.55 25.73 -33.60
N THR A 754 -13.44 24.79 -32.67
CA THR A 754 -13.99 24.93 -31.33
C THR A 754 -13.09 25.83 -30.49
N LEU A 755 -13.24 27.15 -30.66
CA LEU A 755 -12.44 28.18 -29.98
C LEU A 755 -13.38 29.25 -29.41
N LYS A 756 -13.40 29.39 -28.08
CA LYS A 756 -14.24 30.33 -27.32
C LYS A 756 -13.45 31.47 -26.68
N GLY A 757 -12.14 31.36 -26.46
CA GLY A 757 -11.38 32.31 -25.64
C GLY A 757 -9.89 32.42 -25.95
N LYS A 758 -9.24 33.42 -25.32
CA LYS A 758 -7.79 33.72 -25.50
C LYS A 758 -6.85 32.57 -25.09
N SER A 759 -7.35 31.50 -24.49
CA SER A 759 -6.57 30.43 -23.87
C SER A 759 -6.74 29.05 -24.52
N ASP A 760 -7.50 28.93 -25.61
CA ASP A 760 -7.89 27.62 -26.17
C ASP A 760 -6.73 26.80 -26.75
N PHE A 761 -5.61 27.47 -27.03
CA PHE A 761 -4.40 26.81 -27.50
C PHE A 761 -3.45 26.41 -26.34
N ALA A 762 -3.75 26.73 -25.07
CA ALA A 762 -2.87 26.41 -23.95
C ALA A 762 -3.33 25.14 -23.20
N LEU A 763 -2.63 24.03 -23.39
CA LEU A 763 -3.00 22.70 -22.86
C LEU A 763 -3.25 22.67 -21.33
N GLN A 764 -2.54 23.50 -20.56
CA GLN A 764 -2.67 23.58 -19.10
C GLN A 764 -3.99 24.20 -18.62
N LYS A 765 -4.73 24.88 -19.51
CA LYS A 765 -6.01 25.53 -19.22
C LYS A 765 -7.19 24.83 -19.90
N PHE A 766 -6.94 23.69 -20.54
CA PHE A 766 -7.95 22.90 -21.21
C PHE A 766 -8.83 22.20 -20.16
N LEU A 767 -10.07 22.67 -20.00
CA LEU A 767 -11.08 21.99 -19.21
C LEU A 767 -11.76 20.94 -20.10
N ALA A 768 -11.78 19.68 -19.67
CA ALA A 768 -12.59 18.65 -20.30
C ALA A 768 -14.07 18.96 -20.05
N SER A 769 -14.67 19.78 -20.91
CA SER A 769 -16.08 20.19 -20.82
C SER A 769 -16.93 19.45 -21.86
N THR A 770 -18.25 19.43 -21.66
CA THR A 770 -19.17 18.76 -22.59
C THR A 770 -19.24 19.49 -23.94
N PRO A 771 -19.56 18.79 -25.06
CA PRO A 771 -19.64 19.38 -26.40
C PRO A 771 -20.53 20.64 -26.49
N GLU A 772 -21.52 20.79 -25.60
CA GLU A 772 -22.38 21.98 -25.55
C GLU A 772 -21.67 23.27 -25.08
N THR A 773 -20.42 23.19 -24.61
CA THR A 773 -19.68 24.35 -24.07
C THR A 773 -18.82 25.08 -25.11
N PHE A 774 -18.70 24.52 -26.32
CA PHE A 774 -17.89 25.09 -27.40
C PHE A 774 -18.74 25.97 -28.33
N ASP A 775 -18.28 27.21 -28.55
CA ASP A 775 -18.83 28.10 -29.56
C ASP A 775 -17.95 28.01 -30.83
N PRO A 776 -18.50 27.81 -32.03
CA PRO A 776 -17.71 27.75 -33.26
C PRO A 776 -17.27 29.15 -33.72
N TYR A 777 -16.03 29.28 -34.21
CA TYR A 777 -15.50 30.54 -34.77
C TYR A 777 -15.69 30.61 -36.30
N TYR A 778 -16.50 31.56 -36.78
CA TYR A 778 -16.89 31.73 -38.19
C TYR A 778 -16.79 33.22 -38.64
N ASP A 779 -15.57 33.76 -38.69
CA ASP A 779 -15.41 35.22 -38.64
C ASP A 779 -15.06 35.88 -39.97
N VAL A 780 -16.02 35.86 -40.90
CA VAL A 780 -16.11 36.84 -41.99
C VAL A 780 -17.54 37.36 -42.07
N LYS A 781 -17.79 38.49 -41.39
CA LYS A 781 -19.03 39.30 -41.38
C LYS A 781 -20.29 38.59 -40.84
N ASP A 782 -20.56 38.87 -39.56
CA ASP A 782 -21.76 38.80 -38.70
C ASP A 782 -23.20 38.56 -39.24
N LEU A 783 -23.45 38.12 -40.48
CA LEU A 783 -24.84 37.86 -40.93
C LEU A 783 -25.10 36.51 -41.61
N ASP A 784 -24.10 35.76 -42.11
CA ASP A 784 -24.31 34.41 -42.68
C ASP A 784 -23.06 33.50 -42.58
N GLY A 785 -22.24 33.64 -41.53
CA GLY A 785 -20.98 32.90 -41.37
C GLY A 785 -21.19 31.38 -41.20
N ASP A 786 -21.09 30.64 -42.30
CA ASP A 786 -21.30 29.18 -42.35
C ASP A 786 -20.09 28.35 -41.88
N GLY A 787 -18.95 29.00 -41.63
CA GLY A 787 -17.72 28.30 -41.27
C GLY A 787 -17.16 27.44 -42.36
N ASP A 788 -17.49 27.77 -43.60
CA ASP A 788 -17.12 26.95 -44.72
C ASP A 788 -15.62 27.12 -45.00
N ILE A 789 -14.83 26.12 -44.61
CA ILE A 789 -13.39 26.06 -44.90
C ILE A 789 -13.10 25.87 -46.39
N PHE A 790 -14.13 25.64 -47.23
CA PHE A 790 -14.00 25.67 -48.69
C PHE A 790 -13.87 27.11 -49.24
N LYS A 791 -14.16 28.15 -48.44
CA LYS A 791 -13.97 29.57 -48.81
C LYS A 791 -12.60 30.08 -48.34
N SER A 792 -11.88 30.72 -49.26
CA SER A 792 -10.54 31.27 -49.02
C SER A 792 -10.50 32.34 -47.93
N GLU A 793 -11.51 33.21 -47.89
CA GLU A 793 -11.65 34.30 -46.93
C GLU A 793 -11.69 33.80 -45.47
N ASN A 794 -12.29 32.62 -45.25
CA ASN A 794 -12.38 31.99 -43.94
C ASN A 794 -11.04 31.40 -43.46
N ILE A 795 -10.23 30.85 -44.38
CA ILE A 795 -8.90 30.31 -44.07
C ILE A 795 -7.94 31.45 -43.67
N ASP A 796 -7.99 32.58 -44.38
CA ASP A 796 -7.15 33.73 -44.08
C ASP A 796 -7.56 34.40 -42.74
N ALA A 797 -8.86 34.52 -42.48
CA ALA A 797 -9.37 35.01 -41.20
C ALA A 797 -8.92 34.12 -40.02
N LEU A 798 -9.02 32.81 -40.18
CA LEU A 798 -8.53 31.83 -39.21
C LEU A 798 -7.02 31.94 -38.97
N GLN A 799 -6.22 32.03 -40.04
CA GLN A 799 -4.77 32.19 -39.91
C GLN A 799 -4.42 33.43 -39.09
N ASN A 800 -5.10 34.56 -39.36
CA ASN A 800 -4.90 35.80 -38.63
C ASN A 800 -5.30 35.66 -37.15
N TYR A 801 -6.38 34.95 -36.86
CA TYR A 801 -6.81 34.66 -35.50
C TYR A 801 -5.78 33.82 -34.74
N VAL A 802 -5.32 32.70 -35.32
CA VAL A 802 -4.32 31.82 -34.69
C VAL A 802 -3.02 32.57 -34.46
N ASN A 803 -2.55 33.35 -35.44
CA ASN A 803 -1.35 34.16 -35.31
C ASN A 803 -1.48 35.18 -34.16
N LYS A 804 -2.64 35.84 -34.01
CA LYS A 804 -2.88 36.78 -32.91
C LYS A 804 -2.88 36.09 -31.54
N CYS A 805 -3.43 34.88 -31.44
CA CYS A 805 -3.51 34.11 -30.20
C CYS A 805 -2.21 33.40 -29.81
N THR A 806 -1.31 33.18 -30.77
CA THR A 806 -0.03 32.46 -30.58
C THR A 806 1.20 33.38 -30.68
N MET A 807 1.03 34.70 -30.53
CA MET A 807 2.12 35.68 -30.65
C MET A 807 2.90 35.58 -31.97
N HIS A 808 2.19 35.27 -33.06
CA HIS A 808 2.72 35.06 -34.41
C HIS A 808 3.65 33.84 -34.59
N ASN A 809 3.65 32.90 -33.65
CA ASN A 809 4.47 31.69 -33.74
C ASN A 809 3.76 30.49 -34.40
N GLY A 810 2.42 30.51 -34.50
CA GLY A 810 1.64 29.36 -34.97
C GLY A 810 1.53 28.25 -33.93
N VAL A 811 1.04 27.09 -34.35
CA VAL A 811 0.83 25.92 -33.46
C VAL A 811 1.88 24.83 -33.66
N HIS A 812 2.17 24.07 -32.59
CA HIS A 812 3.17 23.01 -32.58
C HIS A 812 2.67 21.70 -33.20
N ILE A 813 1.38 21.40 -33.02
CA ILE A 813 0.76 20.22 -33.61
C ILE A 813 -0.63 20.59 -34.14
N VAL A 814 -0.90 20.15 -35.38
CA VAL A 814 -2.25 20.14 -35.95
C VAL A 814 -2.70 18.70 -36.16
N MET A 815 -3.88 18.38 -35.67
CA MET A 815 -4.58 17.12 -35.89
C MET A 815 -5.77 17.33 -36.82
N ALA A 816 -6.01 16.39 -37.73
CA ALA A 816 -7.16 16.39 -38.62
C ALA A 816 -7.86 15.02 -38.59
N ASP A 817 -8.98 14.90 -37.86
CA ASP A 817 -9.90 13.73 -37.80
C ASP A 817 -11.34 14.12 -38.19
N GLY A 818 -11.52 15.10 -39.08
CA GLY A 818 -12.84 15.42 -39.62
C GLY A 818 -13.51 14.20 -40.27
N ARG A 819 -14.78 13.93 -39.93
CA ARG A 819 -15.61 12.88 -40.51
C ARG A 819 -16.97 13.42 -40.90
N PHE A 820 -17.58 12.81 -41.92
CA PHE A 820 -18.95 13.08 -42.33
C PHE A 820 -19.61 11.75 -42.75
N SER A 821 -20.94 11.72 -42.78
CA SER A 821 -21.72 10.55 -43.16
C SER A 821 -22.72 10.94 -44.23
N VAL A 822 -22.73 10.20 -45.34
CA VAL A 822 -23.71 10.34 -46.42
C VAL A 822 -24.46 9.00 -46.47
N GLU A 823 -25.66 8.94 -45.91
CA GLU A 823 -26.41 7.69 -45.84
C GLU A 823 -26.79 7.22 -47.25
N GLY A 824 -26.31 6.05 -47.66
CA GLY A 824 -26.71 5.38 -48.90
C GLY A 824 -26.10 5.91 -50.21
N GLN A 825 -25.18 6.89 -50.15
CA GLN A 825 -24.58 7.53 -51.33
C GLN A 825 -23.05 7.43 -51.34
N GLU A 826 -22.52 6.24 -51.68
CA GLU A 826 -21.07 5.95 -51.62
C GLU A 826 -20.23 6.84 -52.57
N ASN A 827 -20.72 7.16 -53.78
CA ASN A 827 -20.00 7.99 -54.75
C ASN A 827 -19.81 9.44 -54.24
N ILE A 828 -20.86 10.02 -53.66
CA ILE A 828 -20.83 11.38 -53.10
C ILE A 828 -19.91 11.42 -51.88
N GLN A 829 -19.89 10.35 -51.08
CA GLN A 829 -18.98 10.22 -49.95
C GLN A 829 -17.50 10.24 -50.38
N GLU A 830 -17.16 9.64 -51.52
CA GLU A 830 -15.78 9.64 -52.02
C GLU A 830 -15.36 11.05 -52.48
N ILE A 831 -16.20 11.75 -53.25
CA ILE A 831 -15.92 13.09 -53.78
C ILE A 831 -15.71 14.10 -52.63
N LEU A 832 -16.60 14.09 -51.63
CA LEU A 832 -16.52 14.98 -50.47
C LEU A 832 -15.30 14.68 -49.59
N SER A 833 -14.85 13.43 -49.55
CA SER A 833 -13.67 13.04 -48.76
C SER A 833 -12.40 13.66 -49.34
N LYS A 834 -12.27 13.70 -50.67
CA LYS A 834 -11.14 14.31 -51.38
C LYS A 834 -11.02 15.79 -51.07
N GLN A 835 -12.15 16.49 -51.13
CA GLN A 835 -12.24 17.93 -50.85
C GLN A 835 -11.91 18.24 -49.37
N LEU A 836 -12.40 17.41 -48.45
CA LEU A 836 -12.10 17.52 -47.01
C LEU A 836 -10.59 17.40 -46.73
N TYR A 837 -9.91 16.41 -47.31
CA TYR A 837 -8.49 16.22 -47.10
C TYR A 837 -7.67 17.42 -47.57
N LEU A 838 -7.99 17.97 -48.74
CA LEU A 838 -7.31 19.15 -49.26
C LEU A 838 -7.48 20.36 -48.33
N CYS A 839 -8.70 20.60 -47.84
CA CYS A 839 -8.97 21.72 -46.94
C CYS A 839 -8.29 21.54 -45.58
N GLN A 840 -8.33 20.35 -44.99
CA GLN A 840 -7.64 20.05 -43.74
C GLN A 840 -6.14 20.32 -43.84
N PHE A 841 -5.52 19.91 -44.95
CA PHE A 841 -4.10 20.10 -45.14
C PHE A 841 -3.74 21.56 -45.48
N LEU A 842 -4.54 22.25 -46.31
CA LEU A 842 -4.37 23.67 -46.59
C LEU A 842 -4.47 24.52 -45.31
N THR A 843 -5.43 24.21 -44.44
CA THR A 843 -5.59 24.85 -43.14
C THR A 843 -4.40 24.57 -42.23
N ALA A 844 -3.92 23.32 -42.18
CA ALA A 844 -2.73 22.96 -41.43
C ALA A 844 -1.50 23.77 -41.88
N LEU A 845 -1.23 23.87 -43.19
CA LEU A 845 -0.12 24.67 -43.73
C LEU A 845 -0.23 26.17 -43.40
N SER A 846 -1.42 26.65 -43.08
CA SER A 846 -1.68 28.05 -42.77
C SER A 846 -1.41 28.40 -41.31
N ILE A 847 -1.55 27.43 -40.39
CA ILE A 847 -1.46 27.67 -38.93
C ILE A 847 -0.26 26.99 -38.24
N LEU A 848 0.36 26.01 -38.89
CA LEU A 848 1.55 25.32 -38.36
C LEU A 848 2.78 26.22 -38.31
N ARG A 849 3.53 26.07 -37.21
CA ARG A 849 4.88 26.60 -37.08
C ARG A 849 5.88 25.82 -37.95
N LEU A 850 6.95 26.49 -38.39
CA LEU A 850 8.05 25.85 -39.10
C LEU A 850 8.78 24.84 -38.21
N GLY A 851 9.09 23.65 -38.74
CA GLY A 851 9.74 22.57 -37.99
C GLY A 851 8.80 21.68 -37.17
N ASP A 852 7.50 21.99 -37.13
CA ASP A 852 6.52 21.31 -36.27
C ASP A 852 5.70 20.23 -37.03
N HIS A 853 4.65 19.68 -36.40
CA HIS A 853 4.10 18.36 -36.78
C HIS A 853 2.62 18.38 -37.18
N PHE A 854 2.28 17.62 -38.21
CA PHE A 854 0.91 17.48 -38.71
C PHE A 854 0.47 16.01 -38.69
N VAL A 855 -0.75 15.74 -38.23
CA VAL A 855 -1.34 14.40 -38.24
C VAL A 855 -2.66 14.45 -38.98
N CYS A 856 -2.78 13.66 -40.05
CA CYS A 856 -3.98 13.59 -40.88
C CYS A 856 -4.53 12.17 -40.87
N LYS A 857 -5.83 12.06 -40.64
CA LYS A 857 -6.55 10.82 -40.88
C LYS A 857 -7.11 10.79 -42.30
N SER A 858 -6.89 9.68 -42.99
CA SER A 858 -7.40 9.44 -44.33
C SER A 858 -8.04 8.05 -44.43
N PHE A 859 -9.04 7.92 -45.29
CA PHE A 859 -9.65 6.67 -45.71
C PHE A 859 -9.29 6.39 -47.16
N HIS A 860 -9.20 5.12 -47.54
CA HIS A 860 -8.91 4.72 -48.92
C HIS A 860 -7.62 5.35 -49.46
N VAL A 861 -6.58 5.47 -48.61
CA VAL A 861 -5.21 5.70 -49.06
C VAL A 861 -4.91 4.65 -50.15
N PHE A 862 -4.22 5.02 -51.23
CA PHE A 862 -3.86 4.20 -52.40
C PHE A 862 -4.76 4.35 -53.66
N THR A 863 -5.68 5.31 -53.69
CA THR A 863 -6.22 5.88 -54.95
C THR A 863 -5.20 6.83 -55.61
N PRO A 864 -5.25 7.10 -56.94
CA PRO A 864 -4.34 8.06 -57.58
C PRO A 864 -4.34 9.44 -56.91
N PHE A 865 -5.52 9.90 -56.47
CA PHE A 865 -5.67 11.12 -55.67
C PHE A 865 -4.93 11.04 -54.32
N SER A 866 -5.21 10.03 -53.50
CA SER A 866 -4.64 9.94 -52.14
C SER A 866 -3.12 9.69 -52.15
N VAL A 867 -2.59 8.97 -53.15
CA VAL A 867 -1.13 8.83 -53.33
C VAL A 867 -0.50 10.16 -53.73
N GLY A 868 -1.14 10.92 -54.63
CA GLY A 868 -0.73 12.28 -54.96
C GLY A 868 -0.74 13.20 -53.73
N PHE A 869 -1.74 13.05 -52.86
CA PHE A 869 -1.88 13.83 -51.64
C PHE A 869 -0.79 13.52 -50.60
N VAL A 870 -0.52 12.23 -50.35
CA VAL A 870 0.59 11.79 -49.50
C VAL A 870 1.94 12.23 -50.08
N TYR A 871 2.09 12.26 -51.41
CA TYR A 871 3.30 12.76 -52.06
C TYR A 871 3.51 14.25 -51.80
N LEU A 872 2.46 15.07 -51.86
CA LEU A 872 2.55 16.49 -51.55
C LEU A 872 2.95 16.71 -50.09
N MET A 873 2.42 15.93 -49.15
CA MET A 873 2.92 15.94 -47.77
C MET A 873 4.40 15.55 -47.73
N TYR A 874 4.81 14.50 -48.43
CA TYR A 874 6.20 13.97 -48.43
C TYR A 874 7.21 15.01 -48.91
N ARG A 875 6.79 15.89 -49.82
CA ARG A 875 7.61 17.02 -50.25
C ARG A 875 7.63 18.17 -49.26
N THR A 876 6.59 18.31 -48.44
CA THR A 876 6.40 19.46 -47.54
C THR A 876 6.98 19.25 -46.14
N PHE A 877 7.17 18.00 -45.70
CA PHE A 877 7.71 17.66 -44.37
C PHE A 877 9.02 16.87 -44.46
N ASN A 878 9.84 16.94 -43.42
CA ASN A 878 11.11 16.22 -43.33
C ASN A 878 10.93 14.69 -43.28
N GLN A 879 9.88 14.23 -42.60
CA GLN A 879 9.60 12.79 -42.47
C GLN A 879 8.10 12.52 -42.46
N ILE A 880 7.70 11.39 -43.08
CA ILE A 880 6.31 10.92 -43.07
C ILE A 880 6.26 9.46 -42.68
N SER A 881 5.22 9.09 -41.94
CA SER A 881 4.86 7.71 -41.68
C SER A 881 3.36 7.44 -41.80
N ILE A 882 3.00 6.29 -42.39
CA ILE A 882 1.61 5.84 -42.55
C ILE A 882 1.33 4.71 -41.54
N HIS A 883 0.31 4.88 -40.71
CA HIS A 883 -0.04 3.95 -39.64
C HIS A 883 -1.51 3.53 -39.69
N LYS A 884 -1.78 2.26 -39.42
CA LYS A 884 -3.12 1.76 -39.06
C LYS A 884 -3.17 1.57 -37.54
N LEU A 885 -4.10 2.24 -36.86
CA LEU A 885 -4.26 2.11 -35.41
C LEU A 885 -4.76 0.72 -35.03
N VAL A 886 -4.21 0.17 -33.95
CA VAL A 886 -4.62 -1.14 -33.38
C VAL A 886 -6.08 -1.13 -32.95
N THR A 887 -6.59 0.03 -32.52
CA THR A 887 -7.98 0.25 -32.07
C THR A 887 -8.97 0.49 -33.21
N SER A 888 -8.50 0.66 -34.46
CA SER A 888 -9.37 0.84 -35.62
C SER A 888 -10.06 -0.46 -36.03
N ARG A 889 -11.25 -0.38 -36.63
CA ARG A 889 -11.96 -1.58 -37.11
C ARG A 889 -11.07 -2.34 -38.09
N LEU A 890 -10.90 -3.64 -37.86
CA LEU A 890 -9.90 -4.45 -38.57
C LEU A 890 -10.09 -4.46 -40.09
N ALA A 891 -11.34 -4.34 -40.56
CA ALA A 891 -11.72 -4.25 -41.97
C ALA A 891 -11.90 -2.82 -42.53
N ASN A 892 -11.61 -1.76 -41.76
CA ASN A 892 -11.71 -0.39 -42.29
C ASN A 892 -10.44 0.07 -43.05
N SER A 893 -10.65 1.00 -44.00
CA SER A 893 -9.60 1.62 -44.83
C SER A 893 -8.91 2.82 -44.14
N GLU A 894 -9.20 3.07 -42.87
CA GLU A 894 -8.67 4.20 -42.10
C GLU A 894 -7.15 4.09 -41.88
N ARG A 895 -6.44 5.19 -42.10
CA ARG A 895 -5.00 5.35 -41.91
C ARG A 895 -4.70 6.73 -41.31
N TYR A 896 -3.65 6.80 -40.51
CA TYR A 896 -3.08 8.04 -39.99
C TYR A 896 -1.77 8.30 -40.70
N ILE A 897 -1.64 9.49 -41.26
CA ILE A 897 -0.43 9.99 -41.89
C ILE A 897 0.19 10.98 -40.92
N ILE A 898 1.35 10.62 -40.37
CA ILE A 898 2.10 11.43 -39.41
C ILE A 898 3.20 12.13 -40.18
N CYS A 899 3.18 13.46 -40.18
CA CYS A 899 4.14 14.32 -40.86
C CYS A 899 4.95 15.09 -39.81
N LYS A 900 6.28 15.02 -39.91
CA LYS A 900 7.19 15.65 -38.95
C LYS A 900 8.09 16.66 -39.64
N GLY A 901 8.17 17.86 -39.08
CA GLY A 901 9.14 18.87 -39.48
C GLY A 901 8.70 19.61 -40.73
N LEU A 902 7.76 20.56 -40.59
CA LEU A 902 7.32 21.39 -41.71
C LEU A 902 8.51 22.17 -42.30
N ARG A 903 8.71 22.05 -43.62
CA ARG A 903 9.83 22.68 -44.33
C ARG A 903 9.48 24.07 -44.84
N GLU A 904 10.34 25.04 -44.60
CA GLU A 904 10.14 26.42 -45.02
C GLU A 904 10.24 26.61 -46.54
N ASP A 905 11.18 25.92 -47.19
CA ASP A 905 11.51 26.09 -48.61
C ASP A 905 10.38 25.71 -49.58
N ILE A 906 9.48 24.82 -49.16
CA ILE A 906 8.44 24.24 -50.01
C ILE A 906 7.02 24.61 -49.55
N ARG A 907 6.85 25.07 -48.30
CA ARG A 907 5.54 25.35 -47.68
C ARG A 907 4.67 26.24 -48.56
N ASP A 908 5.19 27.41 -48.95
CA ASP A 908 4.39 28.43 -49.64
C ASP A 908 4.02 28.00 -51.06
N ILE A 909 4.93 27.29 -51.75
CA ILE A 909 4.68 26.73 -53.09
C ILE A 909 3.55 25.69 -53.04
N VAL A 910 3.62 24.76 -52.08
CA VAL A 910 2.59 23.71 -51.94
C VAL A 910 1.27 24.31 -51.46
N ARG A 911 1.31 25.31 -50.57
CA ARG A 911 0.11 26.03 -50.13
C ARG A 911 -0.61 26.71 -51.31
N SER A 912 0.12 27.44 -52.15
CA SER A 912 -0.46 28.08 -53.36
C SER A 912 -1.01 27.03 -54.34
N TYR A 913 -0.29 25.92 -54.55
CA TYR A 913 -0.76 24.83 -55.40
C TYR A 913 -2.05 24.18 -54.87
N MET A 914 -2.12 23.90 -53.57
CA MET A 914 -3.31 23.35 -52.93
C MET A 914 -4.50 24.31 -52.99
N TYR A 915 -4.23 25.60 -52.84
CA TYR A 915 -5.24 26.64 -52.97
C TYR A 915 -5.87 26.65 -54.37
N GLU A 916 -5.07 26.60 -55.43
CA GLU A 916 -5.56 26.55 -56.81
C GLU A 916 -6.40 25.29 -57.09
N ILE A 917 -5.96 24.12 -56.59
CA ILE A 917 -6.71 22.86 -56.74
C ILE A 917 -8.06 22.95 -56.01
N ASN A 918 -8.08 23.52 -54.80
CA ASN A 918 -9.32 23.67 -54.03
C ASN A 918 -10.33 24.59 -54.76
N VAL A 919 -9.86 25.70 -55.34
CA VAL A 919 -10.69 26.59 -56.16
C VAL A 919 -11.20 25.90 -57.42
N LEU A 920 -10.38 25.08 -58.09
CA LEU A 920 -10.81 24.30 -59.25
C LEU A 920 -11.87 23.26 -58.87
N GLN A 921 -11.70 22.56 -57.75
CA GLN A 921 -12.66 21.55 -57.28
C GLN A 921 -14.02 22.17 -56.92
N ASN A 922 -14.02 23.35 -56.27
CA ASN A 922 -15.26 24.11 -56.00
C ASN A 922 -16.00 24.51 -57.28
N LYS A 923 -15.28 24.86 -58.36
CA LYS A 923 -15.89 25.18 -59.66
C LYS A 923 -16.47 23.95 -60.37
N CYS A 924 -15.86 22.77 -60.18
CA CYS A 924 -16.36 21.51 -60.76
C CYS A 924 -17.63 21.01 -60.07
N ASN A 925 -17.72 21.11 -58.75
CA ASN A 925 -18.89 20.70 -57.97
C ASN A 925 -20.16 21.52 -58.25
N ALA A 926 -20.02 22.75 -58.76
CA ALA A 926 -21.16 23.63 -59.05
C ALA A 926 -21.95 23.28 -60.32
N ASN A 927 -21.44 22.41 -61.21
CA ASN A 927 -21.99 22.25 -62.57
C ASN A 927 -22.32 20.82 -63.06
N SER A 928 -22.04 19.73 -62.32
CA SER A 928 -22.60 18.38 -62.62
C SER A 928 -22.22 17.33 -61.56
N GLU A 929 -23.08 16.33 -61.33
CA GLU A 929 -22.86 15.19 -60.42
C GLU A 929 -21.77 14.19 -60.89
N ASP A 930 -21.19 14.39 -62.10
CA ASP A 930 -20.32 13.41 -62.78
C ASP A 930 -18.84 13.85 -62.99
N ASN A 931 -18.44 15.05 -62.54
CA ASN A 931 -17.07 15.55 -62.75
C ASN A 931 -16.24 15.56 -61.44
N ASP A 932 -15.31 14.62 -61.28
CA ASP A 932 -14.45 14.44 -60.10
C ASP A 932 -12.94 14.60 -60.41
N VAL A 933 -12.17 15.12 -59.45
CA VAL A 933 -10.71 15.25 -59.54
C VAL A 933 -10.05 13.90 -59.22
N GLN A 934 -9.73 13.16 -60.27
CA GLN A 934 -9.16 11.80 -60.16
C GLN A 934 -7.68 11.78 -59.72
N SER A 935 -6.90 12.83 -59.97
CA SER A 935 -5.49 12.91 -59.58
C SER A 935 -5.00 14.35 -59.41
N ILE A 936 -4.27 14.61 -58.32
CA ILE A 936 -3.64 15.91 -58.04
C ILE A 936 -2.12 15.93 -58.30
N VAL A 937 -1.52 14.78 -58.60
CA VAL A 937 -0.12 14.71 -59.05
C VAL A 937 -0.07 13.76 -60.24
N PRO A 938 0.50 14.16 -61.39
CA PRO A 938 0.63 13.28 -62.54
C PRO A 938 1.39 12.00 -62.23
N MET A 939 0.88 10.87 -62.71
CA MET A 939 1.42 9.54 -62.38
C MET A 939 2.90 9.35 -62.78
N HIS A 940 3.36 10.02 -63.84
CA HIS A 940 4.77 9.97 -64.26
C HIS A 940 5.71 10.63 -63.25
N ILE A 941 5.27 11.65 -62.52
CA ILE A 941 6.05 12.32 -61.46
C ILE A 941 6.16 11.39 -60.23
N LEU A 942 5.06 10.75 -59.85
CA LEU A 942 5.03 9.79 -58.74
C LEU A 942 5.96 8.59 -59.00
N LYS A 943 5.93 8.03 -60.22
CA LYS A 943 6.82 6.93 -60.64
C LYS A 943 8.28 7.37 -60.79
N GLY A 944 8.52 8.64 -61.10
CA GLY A 944 9.88 9.19 -61.20
C GLY A 944 10.62 9.22 -59.86
N ASN A 945 9.92 9.33 -58.74
CA ASN A 945 10.50 9.27 -57.40
C ASN A 945 10.46 7.84 -56.85
N LYS A 946 11.50 7.05 -57.16
CA LYS A 946 11.61 5.64 -56.76
C LYS A 946 11.48 5.44 -55.24
N ASN A 947 12.15 6.27 -54.45
CA ASN A 947 12.15 6.15 -52.99
C ASN A 947 10.75 6.30 -52.39
N PHE A 948 9.98 7.29 -52.86
CA PHE A 948 8.60 7.48 -52.42
C PHE A 948 7.69 6.35 -52.90
N TYR A 949 7.81 5.96 -54.17
CA TYR A 949 6.97 4.92 -54.76
C TYR A 949 7.17 3.56 -54.07
N GLU A 950 8.42 3.19 -53.79
CA GLU A 950 8.77 1.97 -53.03
C GLU A 950 8.27 2.05 -51.59
N TYR A 951 8.44 3.18 -50.92
CA TYR A 951 7.93 3.39 -49.55
C TYR A 951 6.41 3.16 -49.45
N VAL A 952 5.63 3.75 -50.36
CA VAL A 952 4.16 3.61 -50.38
C VAL A 952 3.77 2.14 -50.67
N ARG A 953 4.46 1.49 -51.61
CA ARG A 953 4.22 0.07 -51.94
C ARG A 953 4.50 -0.84 -50.75
N ASP A 954 5.66 -0.68 -50.12
CA ASP A 954 6.12 -1.56 -49.04
C ASP A 954 5.30 -1.35 -47.77
N SER A 955 4.95 -0.10 -47.45
CA SER A 955 4.01 0.23 -46.37
C SER A 955 2.65 -0.43 -46.58
N ASN A 956 2.11 -0.41 -47.81
CA ASN A 956 0.85 -1.06 -48.12
C ASN A 956 0.93 -2.59 -47.96
N ASN A 957 2.01 -3.22 -48.45
CA ASN A 957 2.22 -4.66 -48.31
C ASN A 957 2.29 -5.09 -46.83
N GLN A 958 3.08 -4.39 -46.02
CA GLN A 958 3.22 -4.68 -44.59
C GLN A 958 1.89 -4.53 -43.83
N LEU A 959 1.14 -3.46 -44.10
CA LEU A 959 -0.18 -3.24 -43.49
C LEU A 959 -1.19 -4.33 -43.90
N SER A 960 -1.14 -4.77 -45.16
CA SER A 960 -1.99 -5.84 -45.69
C SER A 960 -1.74 -7.16 -44.95
N GLU A 961 -0.48 -7.56 -44.78
CA GLU A 961 -0.12 -8.77 -44.05
C GLU A 961 -0.60 -8.74 -42.60
N HIS A 962 -0.47 -7.58 -41.93
CA HIS A 962 -0.92 -7.41 -40.57
C HIS A 962 -2.46 -7.55 -40.45
N GLN A 963 -3.21 -6.95 -41.38
CA GLN A 963 -4.67 -7.10 -41.42
C GLN A 963 -5.10 -8.55 -41.67
N ILE A 964 -4.45 -9.26 -42.60
CA ILE A 964 -4.72 -10.68 -42.87
C ILE A 964 -4.47 -11.53 -41.62
N ARG A 965 -3.37 -11.30 -40.91
CA ARG A 965 -3.04 -12.03 -39.68
C ARG A 965 -4.11 -11.81 -38.61
N ASN A 966 -4.60 -10.58 -38.44
CA ASN A 966 -5.64 -10.27 -37.47
C ASN A 966 -7.00 -10.86 -37.87
N LEU A 967 -7.37 -10.82 -39.15
CA LEU A 967 -8.59 -11.47 -39.66
C LEU A 967 -8.53 -13.00 -39.48
N ARG A 968 -7.37 -13.63 -39.68
CA ARG A 968 -7.15 -15.07 -39.40
C ARG A 968 -7.34 -15.39 -37.91
N LYS A 969 -6.83 -14.55 -37.00
CA LYS A 969 -7.04 -14.69 -35.55
C LYS A 969 -8.52 -14.61 -35.18
N ILE A 970 -9.26 -13.67 -35.76
CA ILE A 970 -10.72 -13.59 -35.56
C ILE A 970 -11.41 -14.82 -36.10
N ARG A 971 -11.06 -15.30 -37.30
CA ARG A 971 -11.62 -16.55 -37.84
C ARG A 971 -11.38 -17.74 -36.91
N ALA A 972 -10.20 -17.84 -36.29
CA ALA A 972 -9.89 -18.87 -35.31
C ALA A 972 -10.67 -18.71 -34.01
N PHE A 973 -10.75 -17.48 -33.47
CA PHE A 973 -11.49 -17.16 -32.25
C PHE A 973 -13.01 -17.40 -32.40
N VAL A 974 -13.57 -17.00 -33.55
CA VAL A 974 -14.96 -17.24 -33.91
C VAL A 974 -15.22 -18.74 -34.07
N LYS A 975 -14.31 -19.49 -34.71
CA LYS A 975 -14.39 -20.97 -34.75
C LYS A 975 -14.38 -21.62 -33.36
N SER A 976 -13.71 -21.02 -32.36
CA SER A 976 -13.69 -21.53 -30.97
C SER A 976 -14.86 -21.09 -30.10
N LEU A 977 -15.54 -19.98 -30.43
CA LEU A 977 -16.61 -19.40 -29.61
C LEU A 977 -18.00 -19.97 -29.89
N PHE A 978 -18.23 -20.54 -31.08
CA PHE A 978 -19.53 -21.10 -31.46
C PHE A 978 -19.78 -22.53 -30.96
N ASP A 979 -19.00 -23.02 -29.99
CA ASP A 979 -19.33 -24.24 -29.22
C ASP A 979 -20.38 -23.98 -28.12
N TYR A 980 -20.88 -22.75 -27.97
CA TYR A 980 -21.99 -22.39 -27.09
C TYR A 980 -23.26 -22.12 -27.90
N ARG A 981 -24.30 -22.92 -27.67
CA ARG A 981 -25.65 -22.70 -28.22
C ARG A 981 -26.54 -22.13 -27.13
N CYS A 982 -26.99 -20.89 -27.30
CA CYS A 982 -28.06 -20.32 -26.48
C CYS A 982 -29.27 -20.13 -27.41
N VAL A 983 -30.39 -20.77 -27.06
CA VAL A 983 -31.61 -20.78 -27.86
C VAL A 983 -32.75 -20.24 -27.00
N TYR A 984 -33.53 -19.31 -27.56
CA TYR A 984 -34.67 -18.69 -26.91
C TYR A 984 -35.94 -19.04 -27.70
N SER A 985 -36.99 -19.51 -27.01
CA SER A 985 -38.32 -19.71 -27.59
C SER A 985 -39.17 -18.46 -27.40
N LEU A 986 -39.91 -18.03 -28.43
CA LEU A 986 -40.74 -16.83 -28.39
C LEU A 986 -41.98 -16.99 -27.49
N ASP A 987 -42.43 -18.22 -27.26
CA ASP A 987 -43.70 -18.50 -26.58
C ASP A 987 -43.57 -18.87 -25.10
N ASP A 988 -42.37 -19.26 -24.61
CA ASP A 988 -42.10 -19.47 -23.18
C ASP A 988 -40.64 -19.13 -22.78
N PRO A 989 -40.41 -18.52 -21.60
CA PRO A 989 -39.11 -17.98 -21.20
C PRO A 989 -38.25 -19.07 -20.57
N ILE A 990 -37.72 -19.97 -21.40
CA ILE A 990 -36.79 -21.02 -20.99
C ILE A 990 -35.40 -20.69 -21.57
N LEU A 991 -34.38 -20.62 -20.70
CA LEU A 991 -32.98 -20.43 -21.08
C LEU A 991 -32.28 -21.78 -21.16
N LEU A 992 -31.74 -22.14 -22.32
CA LEU A 992 -30.97 -23.37 -22.51
C LEU A 992 -29.48 -23.07 -22.63
N LEU A 993 -28.66 -23.74 -21.81
CA LEU A 993 -27.21 -23.64 -21.84
C LEU A 993 -26.60 -25.01 -22.16
N SER A 994 -25.83 -25.10 -23.25
CA SER A 994 -25.09 -26.29 -23.66
C SER A 994 -23.60 -26.03 -23.46
N CYS A 995 -22.94 -26.86 -22.64
CA CYS A 995 -21.48 -26.85 -22.46
C CYS A 995 -20.89 -28.09 -23.13
N GLY A 996 -20.53 -27.97 -24.40
CA GLY A 996 -19.97 -29.08 -25.19
C GLY A 996 -20.98 -30.19 -25.52
N ARG A 997 -20.47 -31.33 -26.03
CA ARG A 997 -21.28 -32.38 -26.70
C ARG A 997 -22.20 -33.23 -25.79
N SER A 998 -22.20 -33.04 -24.47
CA SER A 998 -22.75 -34.06 -23.55
C SER A 998 -23.89 -33.62 -22.63
N SER A 999 -24.12 -32.34 -22.40
CA SER A 999 -25.11 -31.89 -21.40
C SER A 999 -25.75 -30.55 -21.76
N VAL A 1000 -27.07 -30.48 -21.57
CA VAL A 1000 -27.89 -29.26 -21.77
C VAL A 1000 -28.69 -28.99 -20.50
N PHE A 1001 -28.71 -27.73 -20.07
CA PHE A 1001 -29.38 -27.28 -18.85
C PHE A 1001 -30.46 -26.24 -19.18
N PRO A 1002 -31.75 -26.55 -18.94
CA PRO A 1002 -32.82 -25.55 -18.93
C PRO A 1002 -32.90 -24.78 -17.60
N MET A 1003 -33.29 -23.51 -17.70
CA MET A 1003 -33.73 -22.69 -16.58
C MET A 1003 -35.08 -22.05 -16.92
N GLU A 1004 -36.13 -22.44 -16.19
CA GLU A 1004 -37.45 -21.81 -16.27
C GLU A 1004 -37.47 -20.53 -15.45
N LEU A 1005 -37.69 -19.39 -16.12
CA LEU A 1005 -37.64 -18.07 -15.49
C LEU A 1005 -38.82 -17.78 -14.52
N ARG A 1006 -39.80 -18.69 -14.42
CA ARG A 1006 -40.99 -18.54 -13.57
C ARG A 1006 -40.85 -19.14 -12.17
N ASN A 1007 -39.81 -19.95 -11.92
CA ASN A 1007 -39.62 -20.57 -10.61
C ASN A 1007 -38.81 -19.65 -9.68
N LYS A 1008 -39.22 -19.51 -8.40
CA LYS A 1008 -38.59 -18.57 -7.46
C LYS A 1008 -37.18 -18.98 -7.05
N ASP A 1009 -36.92 -20.29 -7.03
CA ASP A 1009 -35.59 -20.85 -6.79
C ASP A 1009 -34.96 -21.21 -8.14
N LYS A 1010 -34.18 -20.27 -8.68
CA LYS A 1010 -33.50 -20.40 -9.97
C LYS A 1010 -32.39 -21.46 -9.89
N GLN A 1011 -32.72 -22.72 -10.17
CA GLN A 1011 -31.75 -23.83 -10.25
C GLN A 1011 -31.68 -24.40 -11.67
N TRP A 1012 -30.47 -24.75 -12.09
CA TRP A 1012 -30.19 -25.40 -13.38
C TRP A 1012 -30.32 -26.92 -13.23
N ILE A 1013 -31.24 -27.53 -13.97
CA ILE A 1013 -31.48 -28.99 -13.90
C ILE A 1013 -30.96 -29.63 -15.20
N PRO A 1014 -30.13 -30.68 -15.16
CA PRO A 1014 -29.64 -31.36 -16.36
C PRO A 1014 -30.74 -32.21 -17.03
N LEU A 1015 -30.89 -32.09 -18.35
CA LEU A 1015 -31.81 -32.93 -19.15
C LEU A 1015 -31.12 -34.19 -19.68
N GLU A 1016 -31.76 -35.36 -19.56
CA GLU A 1016 -31.28 -36.61 -20.15
C GLU A 1016 -31.51 -36.65 -21.68
N ARG A 1017 -30.56 -37.24 -22.41
CA ARG A 1017 -30.49 -37.21 -23.90
C ARG A 1017 -31.75 -37.76 -24.61
N THR A 1018 -32.53 -38.63 -23.97
CA THR A 1018 -33.72 -39.25 -24.54
C THR A 1018 -34.94 -38.33 -24.57
N GLN A 1019 -34.96 -37.27 -23.77
CA GLN A 1019 -36.07 -36.30 -23.69
C GLN A 1019 -35.92 -35.12 -24.68
N PHE A 1020 -34.71 -34.90 -25.22
CA PHE A 1020 -34.34 -33.72 -26.02
C PHE A 1020 -35.14 -33.54 -27.33
N ARG A 1021 -35.61 -34.63 -27.95
CA ARG A 1021 -36.39 -34.57 -29.21
C ARG A 1021 -37.90 -34.42 -29.00
N ASN A 1022 -38.39 -34.74 -27.80
CA ASN A 1022 -39.83 -34.83 -27.55
C ASN A 1022 -40.41 -33.58 -26.88
N GLU A 1023 -39.59 -32.79 -26.19
CA GLU A 1023 -40.05 -31.61 -25.42
C GLU A 1023 -39.80 -30.26 -26.10
N LEU A 1024 -39.00 -30.21 -27.18
CA LEU A 1024 -38.71 -28.94 -27.88
C LEU A 1024 -39.50 -28.82 -29.19
N PRO A 1025 -40.09 -27.64 -29.50
CA PRO A 1025 -40.87 -27.46 -30.73
C PRO A 1025 -40.01 -27.69 -32.00
N PRO A 1026 -40.53 -28.41 -33.03
CA PRO A 1026 -39.77 -28.79 -34.22
C PRO A 1026 -39.17 -27.60 -35.00
N TYR A 1027 -39.80 -26.42 -34.95
CA TYR A 1027 -39.31 -25.20 -35.60
C TYR A 1027 -37.98 -24.68 -35.04
N THR A 1028 -37.70 -24.97 -33.77
CA THR A 1028 -36.50 -24.50 -33.06
C THR A 1028 -35.24 -25.18 -33.61
N LEU A 1029 -35.34 -26.47 -33.95
CA LEU A 1029 -34.26 -27.25 -34.56
C LEU A 1029 -33.95 -26.76 -35.99
N LEU A 1030 -34.99 -26.46 -36.78
CA LEU A 1030 -34.90 -25.98 -38.16
C LEU A 1030 -34.24 -24.59 -38.29
N LEU A 1031 -34.50 -23.70 -37.33
CA LEU A 1031 -33.85 -22.39 -37.23
C LEU A 1031 -32.35 -22.51 -36.91
N THR A 1032 -31.98 -23.50 -36.10
CA THR A 1032 -30.59 -23.72 -35.71
C THR A 1032 -29.75 -24.24 -36.88
N GLU A 1033 -30.33 -25.11 -37.71
CA GLU A 1033 -29.67 -25.66 -38.91
C GLU A 1033 -29.50 -24.60 -40.02
N ARG A 1034 -30.49 -23.73 -40.25
CA ARG A 1034 -30.38 -22.63 -41.22
C ARG A 1034 -29.33 -21.57 -40.87
N VAL A 1035 -29.19 -21.25 -39.58
CA VAL A 1035 -28.14 -20.32 -39.12
C VAL A 1035 -26.74 -20.93 -39.32
N GLN A 1036 -26.61 -22.25 -39.16
CA GLN A 1036 -25.35 -22.96 -39.39
C GLN A 1036 -24.98 -23.05 -40.89
N GLU A 1037 -25.94 -23.30 -41.78
CA GLU A 1037 -25.73 -23.30 -43.24
C GLU A 1037 -25.28 -21.92 -43.75
N GLN A 1038 -25.99 -20.85 -43.38
CA GLN A 1038 -25.60 -19.50 -43.79
C GLN A 1038 -24.21 -19.12 -43.26
N PHE A 1039 -23.86 -19.53 -42.04
CA PHE A 1039 -22.54 -19.22 -41.44
C PHE A 1039 -21.38 -20.02 -42.07
N ASN A 1040 -21.63 -21.25 -42.51
CA ASN A 1040 -20.66 -22.05 -43.26
C ASN A 1040 -20.42 -21.45 -44.66
N ASP A 1041 -21.46 -20.95 -45.33
CA ASP A 1041 -21.31 -20.21 -46.59
C ASP A 1041 -20.53 -18.90 -46.39
N PHE A 1042 -20.71 -18.20 -45.26
CA PHE A 1042 -19.96 -16.98 -44.91
C PHE A 1042 -18.48 -17.21 -44.56
N THR A 1043 -18.10 -18.41 -44.11
CA THR A 1043 -16.72 -18.72 -43.68
C THR A 1043 -15.88 -19.45 -44.75
N ASN A 1044 -16.48 -19.80 -45.89
CA ASN A 1044 -15.82 -20.42 -47.05
C ASN A 1044 -15.25 -19.40 -48.07
N VAL A 1045 -15.23 -18.11 -47.75
CA VAL A 1045 -14.59 -17.08 -48.58
C VAL A 1045 -13.07 -17.25 -48.59
N ASP A 1046 -12.50 -17.26 -49.79
CA ASP A 1046 -11.11 -17.61 -50.08
C ASP A 1046 -10.12 -16.49 -49.66
N ILE A 1047 -9.63 -16.56 -48.41
CA ILE A 1047 -8.65 -15.62 -47.82
C ILE A 1047 -7.24 -15.80 -48.47
N GLU A 1048 -7.07 -16.74 -49.40
CA GLU A 1048 -5.77 -17.06 -50.01
C GLU A 1048 -5.48 -16.32 -51.33
N SER A 1049 -6.45 -15.62 -51.94
CA SER A 1049 -6.20 -14.85 -53.16
C SER A 1049 -5.59 -13.47 -52.86
N LYS A 1050 -4.46 -13.16 -53.52
CA LYS A 1050 -3.64 -11.94 -53.32
C LYS A 1050 -4.50 -10.66 -53.22
N PRO A 1051 -4.37 -9.83 -52.16
CA PRO A 1051 -5.25 -8.68 -51.91
C PRO A 1051 -4.92 -7.44 -52.75
N CYS A 1052 -3.80 -7.41 -53.47
CA CYS A 1052 -3.40 -6.27 -54.30
C CYS A 1052 -3.52 -6.62 -55.78
N ILE A 1053 -4.29 -5.82 -56.52
CA ILE A 1053 -4.39 -5.88 -57.99
C ILE A 1053 -3.70 -4.63 -58.54
N GLU A 1054 -2.80 -4.80 -59.50
CA GLU A 1054 -2.25 -3.68 -60.25
C GLU A 1054 -3.29 -3.18 -61.26
N VAL A 1055 -3.81 -1.96 -61.07
CA VAL A 1055 -4.72 -1.30 -62.02
C VAL A 1055 -4.02 -0.07 -62.55
N ARG A 1056 -3.75 -0.02 -63.86
CA ARG A 1056 -3.08 1.11 -64.55
C ARG A 1056 -1.71 1.49 -63.95
N GLY A 1057 -0.97 0.52 -63.40
CA GLY A 1057 0.36 0.75 -62.82
C GLY A 1057 0.37 1.31 -61.39
N LEU A 1058 -0.76 1.22 -60.69
CA LEU A 1058 -0.94 1.44 -59.25
C LEU A 1058 -1.41 0.14 -58.61
N TRP A 1059 -0.83 -0.23 -57.47
CA TRP A 1059 -1.28 -1.37 -56.67
C TRP A 1059 -2.50 -0.95 -55.86
N ILE A 1060 -3.69 -1.40 -56.26
CA ILE A 1060 -4.97 -1.12 -55.61
C ILE A 1060 -5.36 -2.32 -54.74
N PHE A 1061 -5.86 -2.05 -53.54
CA PHE A 1061 -6.45 -3.08 -52.68
C PHE A 1061 -7.76 -3.59 -53.31
N LYS A 1062 -7.90 -4.89 -53.51
CA LYS A 1062 -9.18 -5.49 -53.92
C LYS A 1062 -10.13 -5.38 -52.72
N PHE A 1063 -11.01 -4.38 -52.74
CA PHE A 1063 -12.14 -4.32 -51.80
C PHE A 1063 -13.02 -5.54 -52.10
N VAL A 1064 -13.11 -6.47 -51.14
CA VAL A 1064 -14.26 -7.36 -51.10
C VAL A 1064 -15.27 -6.68 -50.17
N GLN A 1065 -16.25 -6.00 -50.75
CA GLN A 1065 -17.42 -5.50 -50.01
C GLN A 1065 -18.11 -6.74 -49.42
N TYR A 1066 -17.91 -7.01 -48.13
CA TYR A 1066 -18.62 -8.06 -47.41
C TYR A 1066 -19.36 -7.48 -46.19
N PRO A 1067 -20.53 -8.05 -45.82
CA PRO A 1067 -21.55 -7.43 -44.96
C PRO A 1067 -21.22 -7.37 -43.46
N TRP A 1068 -19.95 -7.52 -43.07
CA TRP A 1068 -19.51 -7.36 -41.68
C TRP A 1068 -19.80 -5.95 -41.13
N THR A 1069 -19.88 -4.96 -42.02
CA THR A 1069 -20.19 -3.56 -41.66
C THR A 1069 -21.63 -3.36 -41.18
N ILE A 1070 -22.56 -4.27 -41.51
CA ILE A 1070 -23.99 -4.13 -41.17
C ILE A 1070 -24.29 -4.60 -39.74
N LEU A 1071 -23.53 -5.56 -39.19
CA LEU A 1071 -23.75 -6.11 -37.84
C LEU A 1071 -23.05 -5.30 -36.74
N LEU A 1072 -21.87 -4.73 -37.01
CA LEU A 1072 -21.13 -3.91 -36.04
C LEU A 1072 -21.54 -2.43 -36.04
N SER A 1073 -22.25 -1.94 -37.06
CA SER A 1073 -22.80 -0.58 -37.07
C SER A 1073 -24.06 -0.45 -36.19
N LYS A 1074 -24.87 -1.51 -36.07
CA LYS A 1074 -26.15 -1.48 -35.33
C LYS A 1074 -26.03 -1.82 -33.84
N SER A 1075 -24.90 -2.35 -33.36
CA SER A 1075 -24.70 -2.70 -31.93
C SER A 1075 -24.08 -1.59 -31.07
N HIS A 1076 -23.75 -0.44 -31.65
CA HIS A 1076 -23.12 0.69 -30.94
C HIS A 1076 -23.85 2.03 -31.05
N GLN A 1077 -25.16 2.02 -31.34
CA GLN A 1077 -26.03 3.20 -31.21
C GLN A 1077 -26.60 3.42 -29.78
N SER A 1078 -26.00 2.84 -28.74
CA SER A 1078 -26.45 3.05 -27.34
C SER A 1078 -25.76 4.21 -26.59
N LYS A 1079 -24.95 5.04 -27.26
CA LYS A 1079 -24.28 6.21 -26.64
C LYS A 1079 -24.61 7.57 -27.26
N PHE A 1080 -25.58 7.65 -28.16
CA PHE A 1080 -25.97 8.92 -28.81
C PHE A 1080 -27.36 9.46 -28.42
N PHE A 1081 -28.14 8.73 -27.61
CA PHE A 1081 -29.39 9.23 -27.02
C PHE A 1081 -29.14 9.82 -25.64
N HIS A 1082 -28.48 10.97 -25.57
CA HIS A 1082 -28.48 11.73 -24.32
C HIS A 1082 -28.64 13.25 -24.45
N ASN A 1083 -28.75 13.82 -25.67
CA ASN A 1083 -28.80 15.30 -25.82
C ASN A 1083 -29.73 15.89 -26.88
N GLN A 1084 -30.85 15.24 -27.21
CA GLN A 1084 -31.97 15.94 -27.86
C GLN A 1084 -33.31 15.43 -27.33
N ALA A 1085 -33.61 15.82 -26.09
CA ALA A 1085 -34.98 15.87 -25.58
C ALA A 1085 -35.27 17.30 -25.14
N ASN A 1086 -35.22 18.23 -26.08
CA ASN A 1086 -35.98 19.48 -26.01
C ASN A 1086 -36.13 20.05 -27.42
N ARG A 1087 -37.40 20.32 -27.78
CA ARG A 1087 -37.91 20.92 -29.01
C ARG A 1087 -38.30 19.97 -30.15
N THR A 1088 -39.57 19.56 -30.05
CA THR A 1088 -40.64 19.69 -31.07
C THR A 1088 -40.57 18.93 -32.40
N SER A 1089 -41.73 18.31 -32.67
CA SER A 1089 -42.36 17.92 -33.94
C SER A 1089 -41.75 16.76 -34.73
N ILE A 1090 -42.36 15.59 -34.52
CA ILE A 1090 -42.51 14.51 -35.48
C ILE A 1090 -43.18 15.04 -36.75
N GLN A 1091 -42.62 14.77 -37.93
CA GLN A 1091 -43.43 14.53 -39.14
C GLN A 1091 -42.66 13.70 -40.19
N SER A 1092 -43.33 12.64 -40.63
CA SER A 1092 -43.11 11.77 -41.80
C SER A 1092 -41.82 10.93 -41.91
N ALA A 1093 -41.96 9.61 -41.69
CA ALA A 1093 -41.17 8.58 -42.38
C ALA A 1093 -42.13 7.47 -42.90
N PRO A 1094 -41.89 6.87 -44.09
CA PRO A 1094 -42.84 5.97 -44.75
C PRO A 1094 -42.80 4.52 -44.22
N SER A 1095 -43.93 3.85 -44.43
CA SER A 1095 -44.26 2.45 -44.17
C SER A 1095 -43.48 1.49 -45.09
N ASP A 1096 -42.60 0.65 -44.54
CA ASP A 1096 -42.33 -0.74 -45.00
C ASP A 1096 -41.18 -1.39 -44.20
N TRP A 1097 -41.52 -2.04 -43.08
CA TRP A 1097 -40.58 -2.82 -42.25
C TRP A 1097 -41.19 -4.16 -41.80
N SER A 1098 -41.79 -4.91 -42.73
CA SER A 1098 -42.49 -6.18 -42.44
C SER A 1098 -41.59 -7.43 -42.41
N HIS A 1099 -40.26 -7.34 -42.57
CA HIS A 1099 -39.40 -8.53 -42.73
C HIS A 1099 -38.12 -8.59 -41.86
N VAL A 1100 -38.13 -8.09 -40.61
CA VAL A 1100 -37.00 -8.34 -39.69
C VAL A 1100 -37.46 -8.68 -38.26
N PRO A 1101 -37.66 -9.97 -37.91
CA PRO A 1101 -38.02 -10.40 -36.55
C PRO A 1101 -36.93 -10.08 -35.51
N PHE A 1102 -35.68 -9.96 -35.93
CA PHE A 1102 -34.52 -9.76 -35.05
C PHE A 1102 -34.45 -8.35 -34.43
N LEU A 1103 -34.99 -7.33 -35.11
CA LEU A 1103 -34.92 -5.93 -34.66
C LEU A 1103 -35.95 -5.62 -33.55
N ARG A 1104 -37.07 -6.33 -33.52
CA ARG A 1104 -38.11 -6.20 -32.48
C ARG A 1104 -37.63 -6.71 -31.11
N LEU A 1105 -36.82 -7.78 -31.11
CA LEU A 1105 -36.31 -8.44 -29.91
C LEU A 1105 -35.23 -7.64 -29.16
N MET A 1106 -34.44 -6.82 -29.88
CA MET A 1106 -33.40 -5.95 -29.29
C MET A 1106 -33.98 -4.67 -28.69
N LEU A 1107 -35.06 -4.14 -29.29
CA LEU A 1107 -35.73 -2.93 -28.80
C LEU A 1107 -36.54 -3.18 -27.51
N GLU A 1108 -37.14 -4.36 -27.34
CA GLU A 1108 -37.91 -4.68 -26.13
C GLU A 1108 -37.02 -4.96 -24.90
N ASN A 1109 -35.85 -5.57 -25.08
CA ASN A 1109 -34.94 -5.91 -23.96
C ASN A 1109 -34.11 -4.71 -23.45
N SER A 1110 -33.79 -3.75 -24.30
CA SER A 1110 -32.99 -2.58 -23.91
C SER A 1110 -33.77 -1.60 -23.02
N PHE A 1111 -35.09 -1.53 -23.18
CA PHE A 1111 -35.96 -0.65 -22.40
C PHE A 1111 -36.44 -1.26 -21.08
N TYR A 1112 -36.52 -2.59 -20.98
CA TYR A 1112 -36.92 -3.30 -19.74
C TYR A 1112 -35.87 -3.16 -18.62
N TRP A 1113 -34.58 -3.06 -18.99
CA TRP A 1113 -33.49 -2.85 -18.03
C TRP A 1113 -33.46 -1.40 -17.47
N TYR A 1114 -33.89 -0.42 -18.27
CA TYR A 1114 -33.86 1.01 -17.90
C TYR A 1114 -34.96 1.43 -16.90
N PHE A 1115 -36.14 0.78 -16.92
CA PHE A 1115 -37.29 1.18 -16.08
C PHE A 1115 -37.36 0.52 -14.70
N ASN A 1116 -36.59 -0.55 -14.44
CA ASN A 1116 -36.61 -1.23 -13.13
C ASN A 1116 -35.67 -0.59 -12.08
N HIS A 1117 -34.95 0.48 -12.42
CA HIS A 1117 -34.00 1.13 -11.51
C HIS A 1117 -34.35 2.57 -11.10
N ARG A 1118 -35.57 3.07 -11.40
CA ARG A 1118 -36.13 4.31 -10.81
C ARG A 1118 -37.65 4.20 -10.62
N ASP A 1119 -38.11 4.36 -9.39
CA ASP A 1119 -39.53 4.38 -9.01
C ASP A 1119 -40.23 5.67 -9.47
N ASP A 1120 -40.66 5.72 -10.73
CA ASP A 1120 -41.55 6.79 -11.24
C ASP A 1120 -42.84 6.17 -11.85
N PRO A 1121 -43.95 6.13 -11.07
CA PRO A 1121 -45.16 5.40 -11.45
C PRO A 1121 -45.93 6.04 -12.63
N VAL A 1122 -45.74 7.34 -12.91
CA VAL A 1122 -46.49 8.07 -13.95
C VAL A 1122 -45.99 7.71 -15.35
N LYS A 1123 -44.69 7.53 -15.54
CA LYS A 1123 -44.12 7.13 -16.84
C LYS A 1123 -44.38 5.66 -17.18
N LYS A 1124 -44.50 4.81 -16.15
CA LYS A 1124 -44.83 3.38 -16.31
C LYS A 1124 -46.28 3.19 -16.81
N SER A 1125 -47.22 4.01 -16.31
CA SER A 1125 -48.61 4.04 -16.76
C SER A 1125 -48.76 4.50 -18.22
N ASN A 1126 -48.07 5.57 -18.63
CA ASN A 1126 -48.13 6.08 -20.01
C ASN A 1126 -47.51 5.11 -21.03
N PHE A 1127 -46.49 4.34 -20.64
CA PHE A 1127 -45.88 3.33 -21.51
C PHE A 1127 -46.77 2.08 -21.69
N ILE A 1128 -47.50 1.66 -20.65
CA ILE A 1128 -48.49 0.58 -20.76
C ILE A 1128 -49.65 0.99 -21.67
N ALA A 1129 -50.11 2.24 -21.58
CA ALA A 1129 -51.12 2.80 -22.48
C ALA A 1129 -50.66 2.82 -23.95
N PHE A 1130 -49.41 3.22 -24.21
CA PHE A 1130 -48.81 3.24 -25.56
C PHE A 1130 -48.67 1.84 -26.19
N ILE A 1131 -48.37 0.81 -25.40
CA ILE A 1131 -48.32 -0.58 -25.88
C ILE A 1131 -49.72 -1.15 -26.14
N GLN A 1132 -50.73 -0.77 -25.35
CA GLN A 1132 -52.12 -1.18 -25.58
C GLN A 1132 -52.71 -0.53 -26.84
N GLU A 1133 -52.37 0.72 -27.13
CA GLU A 1133 -52.82 1.46 -28.33
C GLU A 1133 -52.21 0.93 -29.64
N LYS A 1134 -51.05 0.27 -29.58
CA LYS A 1134 -50.35 -0.35 -30.73
C LYS A 1134 -50.66 -1.84 -30.94
N LYS A 1135 -51.54 -2.43 -30.12
CA LYS A 1135 -51.97 -3.84 -30.21
C LYS A 1135 -53.34 -4.06 -30.87
N THR A 1136 -54.10 -2.99 -31.13
CA THR A 1136 -55.21 -2.94 -32.11
C THR A 1136 -54.69 -2.38 -33.42
#